data_AF-A0A538IZ58-F1
#
_entry.id   AF-A0A538IZ58-F1
#
_cell.length_a   1.000
_cell.length_b   1.000
_cell.length_c   1.000
_cell.angle_alpha   90.00
_cell.angle_beta   90.00
_cell.angle_gamma   90.00
#
_symmetry.space_group_name_H-M   'P 1'
#
loop_
_entity.id
_entity.type
_entity.pdbx_description
1 polymer ?
#
loop_
_entity_poly.entity_id
_entity_poly.type
_entity_poly.pdbx_seq_one_letter_code
_entity_poly.pdbx_strand_id
1 'polypeptide(L)'
;MSATSGAGGEMAPAERRPTPLDPYPQPRAAGAGEDERPRPIELGPDAIAVLEGRTFMFSDARGDVVPGSVGGLVHEDTRFVSRWELRLDGRPLLLLKADPIAYDSAAFFLTNPDTSRLRAHSVAVRRLRLVSDGALEQLAVYNTSSEPISCELRLRCGADFADLFEIKSGVRDRSARIVVSVGAGRDSLRFRYQVPGFLAETTIRIERSEIVDGAMEHVVAAARPRIRGTDVVWTLELPPRCSLLTLVKVAVRVNNVTFEPVAEGFGARHEPVDRRLSGWLERVPDFEAESTLLTSVFRQSVVDLAALRVTGDLLGESYVLPAAGLPWFMTLFGRDTLITSLQTLWVGAGLARGALHLLGALQGTQVDEFRDEEPGKILHEVRSGELTRLGEKPHSPYYGTADATPLWLILLSEYWRFTGQDAFVLARWDKIAAALAWIDSYGDRDGDGYVEYQTRSREGLGNQCWKDSWDGVQFADGTIPHLPIATAEIQGYVYDAKLRVAELARRLRGDVPLAERLEREAEDLYVRFNDDFWSDERGGYYVVGLDGDKRQIDSMTSNMGHLLWSGIVPAERARLVARQLMSEAMFSGWGVRTLSSDDRGYNPIGYHIGTIWPHDNSIVALGLACAGFRDEANRISLAQLEAAAFSGYRLPEAFAGFERWVSRFPVPYPTACSPQAWATAAPFAFVQAMLGLETRDGELRLDPHVPEEIGRIRIRRLHALGSEWEIAAAGSEGEVRRAEREPA
;
A
#
# COMPACT_ATOMS: atom_id res chain seq x y z
N MET A 1 62.88 9.33 -46.00
CA MET A 1 62.09 8.24 -46.61
C MET A 1 61.64 7.34 -45.47
N SER A 2 60.49 7.69 -44.89
CA SER A 2 59.21 6.96 -44.96
C SER A 2 59.19 5.72 -44.06
N ALA A 3 58.62 5.89 -42.88
CA ALA A 3 58.15 4.81 -42.03
C ALA A 3 56.63 4.98 -41.86
N THR A 4 55.92 3.97 -42.33
CA THR A 4 54.47 3.81 -42.40
C THR A 4 53.82 3.83 -41.01
N SER A 5 52.85 4.72 -40.82
CA SER A 5 51.91 4.73 -39.70
C SER A 5 50.86 3.63 -39.89
N GLY A 6 50.85 2.64 -39.00
CA GLY A 6 49.75 1.68 -38.86
C GLY A 6 48.51 2.38 -38.32
N ALA A 7 47.39 2.24 -39.02
CA ALA A 7 46.09 2.63 -38.54
C ALA A 7 45.68 1.72 -37.38
N GLY A 8 45.62 2.27 -36.17
CA GLY A 8 44.88 1.67 -35.06
C GLY A 8 43.39 1.84 -35.36
N GLY A 9 42.67 0.73 -35.51
CA GLY A 9 41.21 0.76 -35.54
C GLY A 9 40.69 1.22 -34.18
N GLU A 10 40.10 2.41 -34.13
CA GLU A 10 39.23 2.81 -33.03
C GLU A 10 38.05 1.83 -33.00
N MET A 11 37.96 1.01 -31.95
CA MET A 11 36.72 0.28 -31.67
C MET A 11 35.63 1.32 -31.39
N ALA A 12 34.53 1.25 -32.13
CA ALA A 12 33.35 2.05 -31.85
C ALA A 12 32.91 1.82 -30.38
N PRO A 13 32.51 2.87 -29.65
CA PRO A 13 32.01 2.70 -28.29
C PRO A 13 30.78 1.77 -28.31
N ALA A 14 30.80 0.74 -27.47
CA ALA A 14 29.69 -0.20 -27.33
C ALA A 14 28.41 0.57 -27.02
N GLU A 15 27.37 0.36 -27.83
CA GLU A 15 26.06 0.97 -27.67
C GLU A 15 25.45 0.52 -26.32
N ARG A 16 25.23 1.46 -25.39
CA ARG A 16 24.59 1.14 -24.10
C ARG A 16 23.16 0.70 -24.38
N ARG A 17 22.78 -0.51 -23.95
CA ARG A 17 21.42 -1.06 -24.08
C ARG A 17 20.51 -0.62 -22.93
N PRO A 18 19.20 -0.48 -23.16
CA PRO A 18 18.24 -0.14 -22.11
C PRO A 18 18.22 -1.15 -20.96
N THR A 19 18.08 -0.65 -19.75
CA THR A 19 17.91 -1.45 -18.51
C THR A 19 16.80 -0.82 -17.67
N PRO A 20 16.24 -1.52 -16.67
CA PRO A 20 15.33 -0.90 -15.70
C PRO A 20 15.91 0.34 -14.99
N LEU A 21 17.23 0.37 -14.75
CA LEU A 21 17.91 1.52 -14.14
C LEU A 21 18.05 2.71 -15.12
N ASP A 22 18.29 2.41 -16.40
CA ASP A 22 18.43 3.40 -17.47
C ASP A 22 17.66 2.95 -18.72
N PRO A 23 16.34 3.19 -18.79
CA PRO A 23 15.54 2.78 -19.95
C PRO A 23 15.87 3.56 -21.24
N TYR A 24 16.61 4.69 -21.15
CA TYR A 24 16.92 5.58 -22.28
C TYR A 24 18.40 6.00 -22.32
N PRO A 25 19.33 5.09 -22.71
CA PRO A 25 20.79 5.27 -22.60
C PRO A 25 21.45 6.27 -23.59
N GLN A 26 20.74 7.27 -24.10
CA GLN A 26 21.27 8.32 -24.99
C GLN A 26 22.14 9.35 -24.23
N PRO A 27 23.07 10.10 -24.88
CA PRO A 27 23.94 11.04 -24.19
C PRO A 27 23.14 12.21 -23.60
N ARG A 28 22.86 12.15 -22.29
CA ARG A 28 22.49 13.33 -21.50
C ARG A 28 23.62 14.35 -21.63
N ALA A 29 23.26 15.63 -21.81
CA ALA A 29 24.25 16.72 -21.71
C ALA A 29 25.01 16.57 -20.38
N ALA A 30 26.34 16.54 -20.45
CA ALA A 30 27.20 16.52 -19.27
C ALA A 30 26.85 17.75 -18.40
N GLY A 31 26.21 17.53 -17.27
CA GLY A 31 25.74 18.60 -16.40
C GLY A 31 24.50 18.32 -15.56
N ALA A 32 23.71 17.28 -15.87
CA ALA A 32 22.78 16.73 -14.89
C ALA A 32 23.55 15.72 -14.02
N GLY A 33 24.40 16.24 -13.12
CA GLY A 33 24.73 15.44 -11.95
C GLY A 33 23.42 14.95 -11.33
N GLU A 34 23.43 13.77 -10.73
CA GLU A 34 22.53 13.52 -9.63
C GLU A 34 22.74 14.69 -8.66
N ASP A 35 21.86 15.68 -8.79
CA ASP A 35 21.79 16.79 -7.87
C ASP A 35 21.61 16.07 -6.53
N GLU A 36 22.65 16.08 -5.68
CA GLU A 36 22.65 15.56 -4.31
C GLU A 36 21.64 16.39 -3.51
N ARG A 37 20.36 16.33 -3.92
CA ARG A 37 19.27 16.94 -3.22
C ARG A 37 19.23 16.18 -1.90
N PRO A 38 19.34 16.90 -0.77
CA PRO A 38 19.34 16.24 0.52
C PRO A 38 18.07 15.40 0.62
N ARG A 39 18.26 14.10 0.90
CA ARG A 39 17.13 13.21 1.12
C ARG A 39 16.29 13.78 2.28
N PRO A 40 14.95 13.70 2.18
CA PRO A 40 14.07 14.13 3.25
C PRO A 40 14.44 13.49 4.59
N ILE A 41 14.20 14.20 5.69
CA ILE A 41 14.40 13.65 7.04
C ILE A 41 13.28 12.65 7.34
N GLU A 42 13.65 11.40 7.57
CA GLU A 42 12.71 10.36 8.05
C GLU A 42 12.27 10.64 9.50
N LEU A 43 11.03 10.27 9.83
CA LEU A 43 10.45 10.54 11.16
C LEU A 43 10.81 9.47 12.21
N GLY A 44 11.47 8.38 11.80
CA GLY A 44 11.86 7.26 12.66
C GLY A 44 10.71 6.27 12.93
N PRO A 45 10.99 5.20 13.70
CA PRO A 45 10.08 4.07 13.88
C PRO A 45 8.85 4.39 14.75
N ASP A 46 8.93 5.42 15.59
CA ASP A 46 7.83 5.86 16.47
C ASP A 46 6.92 6.92 15.81
N ALA A 47 7.04 7.09 14.49
CA ALA A 47 6.22 8.03 13.75
C ALA A 47 4.74 7.61 13.80
N ILE A 48 3.86 8.61 13.93
CA ILE A 48 2.42 8.40 14.03
C ILE A 48 1.75 8.92 12.77
N ALA A 49 0.92 8.07 12.19
CA ALA A 49 0.15 8.33 10.99
C ALA A 49 -1.33 8.08 11.27
N VAL A 50 -2.18 9.03 10.88
CA VAL A 50 -3.65 8.93 10.97
C VAL A 50 -4.27 9.40 9.66
N LEU A 51 -5.38 8.78 9.25
CA LEU A 51 -5.93 8.93 7.91
C LEU A 51 -7.45 8.82 7.88
N GLU A 52 -8.06 9.43 6.86
CA GLU A 52 -9.45 9.18 6.46
C GLU A 52 -9.57 9.47 4.96
N GLY A 53 -10.01 8.47 4.20
CA GLY A 53 -10.13 8.56 2.74
C GLY A 53 -8.80 8.95 2.08
N ARG A 54 -8.75 10.14 1.45
CA ARG A 54 -7.57 10.65 0.72
C ARG A 54 -6.74 11.64 1.53
N THR A 55 -7.09 11.87 2.79
CA THR A 55 -6.37 12.79 3.68
C THR A 55 -5.63 12.01 4.75
N PHE A 56 -4.39 12.40 5.03
CA PHE A 56 -3.64 11.85 6.16
C PHE A 56 -2.70 12.86 6.78
N MET A 57 -2.36 12.64 8.05
CA MET A 57 -1.32 13.39 8.76
C MET A 57 -0.24 12.42 9.23
N PHE A 58 1.01 12.68 8.83
CA PHE A 58 2.19 11.93 9.29
C PHE A 58 3.10 12.83 10.12
N SER A 59 3.44 12.42 11.33
CA SER A 59 4.24 13.21 12.28
C SER A 59 5.14 12.35 13.16
N ASP A 60 6.12 12.97 13.82
CA ASP A 60 6.94 12.27 14.81
C ASP A 60 6.11 11.80 16.04
N ALA A 61 6.75 11.10 16.96
CA ALA A 61 6.12 10.58 18.18
C ALA A 61 5.55 11.67 19.12
N ARG A 62 5.92 12.95 18.94
CA ARG A 62 5.38 14.09 19.70
C ARG A 62 4.19 14.73 19.00
N GLY A 63 3.87 14.28 17.79
CA GLY A 63 2.88 14.89 16.91
C GLY A 63 3.43 16.06 16.10
N ASP A 64 4.75 16.26 16.08
CA ASP A 64 5.39 17.37 15.39
C ASP A 64 5.71 17.03 13.93
N VAL A 65 5.57 18.02 13.06
CA VAL A 65 6.08 17.98 11.68
C VAL A 65 7.21 18.98 11.56
N VAL A 66 8.43 18.47 11.36
CA VAL A 66 9.65 19.28 11.27
C VAL A 66 9.89 19.68 9.80
N PRO A 67 10.30 20.92 9.50
CA PRO A 67 10.63 21.32 8.14
C PRO A 67 11.70 20.41 7.52
N GLY A 68 11.51 20.05 6.25
CA GLY A 68 12.42 19.14 5.53
C GLY A 68 12.23 17.66 5.86
N SER A 69 11.36 17.31 6.81
CA SER A 69 10.95 15.92 7.00
C SER A 69 9.95 15.45 5.96
N VAL A 70 9.75 14.14 5.91
CA VAL A 70 8.69 13.50 5.12
C VAL A 70 7.28 13.69 5.70
N GLY A 71 7.16 14.23 6.91
CA GLY A 71 5.89 14.44 7.59
C GLY A 71 5.03 15.55 7.00
N GLY A 72 3.75 15.56 7.37
CA GLY A 72 2.81 16.61 7.00
C GLY A 72 1.35 16.17 6.95
N LEU A 73 0.47 17.16 6.76
CA LEU A 73 -0.92 16.94 6.34
C LEU A 73 -0.94 16.88 4.82
N VAL A 74 -1.37 15.77 4.25
CA VAL A 74 -1.43 15.55 2.81
C VAL A 74 -2.87 15.24 2.42
N HIS A 75 -3.30 15.80 1.30
CA HIS A 75 -4.61 15.54 0.70
C HIS A 75 -4.45 15.51 -0.82
N GLU A 76 -4.98 14.48 -1.49
CA GLU A 76 -4.90 14.28 -2.95
C GLU A 76 -3.47 14.54 -3.51
N ASP A 77 -2.50 13.79 -2.98
CA ASP A 77 -1.07 13.85 -3.36
C ASP A 77 -0.38 15.21 -3.14
N THR A 78 -0.97 16.14 -2.37
CA THR A 78 -0.39 17.47 -2.08
C THR A 78 -0.22 17.70 -0.57
N ARG A 79 0.96 18.15 -0.13
CA ARG A 79 1.23 18.49 1.29
C ARG A 79 0.77 19.90 1.65
N PHE A 80 -0.29 19.99 2.46
CA PHE A 80 -0.89 21.23 2.95
C PHE A 80 -0.25 21.77 4.24
N VAL A 81 0.35 20.90 5.05
CA VAL A 81 1.10 21.29 6.25
C VAL A 81 2.47 20.65 6.20
N SER A 82 3.52 21.47 6.06
CA SER A 82 4.93 21.04 6.03
C SER A 82 5.68 21.37 7.32
N ARG A 83 5.02 22.09 8.23
CA ARG A 83 5.53 22.37 9.58
C ARG A 83 4.38 22.47 10.58
N TRP A 84 4.51 21.74 11.68
CA TRP A 84 3.53 21.69 12.76
C TRP A 84 4.24 21.37 14.07
N GLU A 85 4.92 22.35 14.68
CA GLU A 85 5.73 22.13 15.88
C GLU A 85 5.14 22.82 17.10
N LEU A 86 4.84 22.08 18.17
CA LEU A 86 4.36 22.65 19.44
C LEU A 86 5.51 22.87 20.42
N ARG A 87 5.69 24.12 20.85
CA ARG A 87 6.77 24.53 21.76
C ARG A 87 6.24 25.27 22.96
N LEU A 88 6.93 25.11 24.08
CA LEU A 88 6.61 25.75 25.35
C LEU A 88 7.86 26.47 25.86
N ASP A 89 7.75 27.79 26.04
CA ASP A 89 8.89 28.71 26.24
C ASP A 89 10.02 28.52 25.22
N GLY A 90 9.66 28.25 23.96
CA GLY A 90 10.59 28.03 22.86
C GLY A 90 11.30 26.66 22.86
N ARG A 91 11.12 25.84 23.90
CA ARG A 91 11.68 24.49 23.99
C ARG A 91 10.71 23.45 23.40
N PRO A 92 11.24 22.36 22.82
CA PRO A 92 10.41 21.21 22.45
C PRO A 92 9.87 20.53 23.72
N LEU A 93 8.68 19.95 23.62
CA LEU A 93 8.10 19.16 24.70
C LEU A 93 8.76 17.77 24.79
N LEU A 94 8.71 17.18 25.98
CA LEU A 94 9.13 15.81 26.26
C LEU A 94 7.94 14.86 26.05
N LEU A 95 8.19 13.73 25.39
CA LEU A 95 7.20 12.69 25.18
C LEU A 95 6.98 11.88 26.46
N LEU A 96 5.73 11.73 26.90
CA LEU A 96 5.35 10.75 27.92
C LEU A 96 4.82 9.47 27.26
N LYS A 97 3.84 9.62 26.37
CA LYS A 97 3.26 8.54 25.57
C LYS A 97 2.50 9.13 24.39
N ALA A 98 2.55 8.46 23.26
CA ALA A 98 1.63 8.72 22.15
C ALA A 98 1.20 7.38 21.56
N ASP A 99 -0.03 7.35 21.03
CA ASP A 99 -0.59 6.24 20.28
C ASP A 99 -1.72 6.73 19.37
N PRO A 100 -1.97 6.05 18.24
CA PRO A 100 -3.27 6.09 17.57
C PRO A 100 -4.38 5.64 18.53
N ILE A 101 -5.49 6.38 18.56
CA ILE A 101 -6.72 5.98 19.28
C ILE A 101 -7.62 5.17 18.33
N ALA A 102 -7.74 5.64 17.10
CA ALA A 102 -8.38 4.96 15.98
C ALA A 102 -7.58 5.26 14.70
N TYR A 103 -8.00 4.74 13.56
CA TYR A 103 -7.26 4.94 12.30
C TYR A 103 -7.21 6.42 11.86
N ASP A 104 -8.17 7.23 12.29
CA ASP A 104 -8.33 8.64 11.96
C ASP A 104 -7.85 9.60 13.06
N SER A 105 -7.43 9.07 14.22
CA SER A 105 -7.17 9.90 15.40
C SER A 105 -6.04 9.38 16.28
N ALA A 106 -5.31 10.31 16.90
CA ALA A 106 -4.17 10.00 17.77
C ALA A 106 -4.13 10.93 18.99
N ALA A 107 -3.56 10.40 20.07
CA ALA A 107 -3.30 11.16 21.29
C ALA A 107 -1.81 11.22 21.59
N PHE A 108 -1.38 12.40 22.05
CA PHE A 108 -0.02 12.67 22.47
C PHE A 108 -0.05 13.29 23.86
N PHE A 109 0.56 12.61 24.82
CA PHE A 109 0.75 13.07 26.19
C PHE A 109 2.20 13.50 26.35
N LEU A 110 2.38 14.77 26.65
CA LEU A 110 3.66 15.46 26.65
C LEU A 110 3.83 16.26 27.93
N THR A 111 5.06 16.70 28.20
CA THR A 111 5.36 17.58 29.34
C THR A 111 6.52 18.53 29.02
N ASN A 112 6.71 19.56 29.83
CA ASN A 112 7.78 20.53 29.63
C ASN A 112 9.13 20.03 30.20
N PRO A 113 10.25 20.32 29.52
CA PRO A 113 11.57 20.26 30.15
C PRO A 113 11.75 21.44 31.12
N ASP A 114 12.90 21.47 31.79
CA ASP A 114 13.30 22.64 32.57
C ASP A 114 13.52 23.87 31.65
N THR A 115 12.97 25.01 32.04
CA THR A 115 13.11 26.30 31.34
C THR A 115 13.49 27.39 32.33
N SER A 116 13.82 28.59 31.84
CA SER A 116 14.08 29.74 32.71
C SER A 116 12.86 30.18 33.53
N ARG A 117 11.66 29.69 33.21
CA ARG A 117 10.39 30.06 33.85
C ARG A 117 9.65 28.89 34.49
N LEU A 118 9.90 27.66 34.04
CA LEU A 118 9.17 26.48 34.46
C LEU A 118 10.12 25.37 34.88
N ARG A 119 9.81 24.75 36.02
CA ARG A 119 10.49 23.52 36.43
C ARG A 119 10.07 22.39 35.52
N ALA A 120 10.96 21.43 35.29
CA ALA A 120 10.60 20.22 34.54
C ALA A 120 9.33 19.55 35.14
N HIS A 121 8.47 19.06 34.26
CA HIS A 121 7.24 18.33 34.62
C HIS A 121 6.15 19.13 35.37
N SER A 122 6.24 20.47 35.40
CA SER A 122 5.21 21.34 36.01
C SER A 122 4.01 21.61 35.11
N VAL A 123 4.07 21.20 33.84
CA VAL A 123 3.02 21.36 32.85
C VAL A 123 2.76 20.03 32.15
N ALA A 124 1.51 19.58 32.16
CA ALA A 124 1.05 18.47 31.33
C ALA A 124 0.44 19.03 30.05
N VAL A 125 0.85 18.52 28.89
CA VAL A 125 0.33 18.91 27.60
C VAL A 125 -0.31 17.70 26.94
N ARG A 126 -1.57 17.82 26.53
CA ARG A 126 -2.26 16.80 25.73
C ARG A 126 -2.57 17.37 24.36
N ARG A 127 -2.24 16.61 23.33
CA ARG A 127 -2.67 16.85 21.96
C ARG A 127 -3.59 15.72 21.55
N LEU A 128 -4.77 16.04 21.05
CA LEU A 128 -5.65 15.09 20.39
C LEU A 128 -5.79 15.53 18.94
N ARG A 129 -5.40 14.66 18.02
CA ARG A 129 -5.49 14.88 16.58
C ARG A 129 -6.58 14.01 15.99
N LEU A 130 -7.30 14.58 15.04
CA LEU A 130 -8.26 13.89 14.18
C LEU A 130 -8.03 14.33 12.73
N VAL A 131 -8.10 13.38 11.80
CA VAL A 131 -8.07 13.61 10.35
C VAL A 131 -9.40 13.18 9.73
N SER A 132 -9.92 14.02 8.84
CA SER A 132 -11.08 13.73 7.99
C SER A 132 -10.86 14.40 6.62
N ASP A 133 -11.80 15.21 6.13
CA ASP A 133 -11.60 16.17 5.01
C ASP A 133 -10.63 17.33 5.36
N GLY A 134 -9.75 17.15 6.34
CA GLY A 134 -8.86 18.17 6.88
C GLY A 134 -8.23 17.65 8.16
N ALA A 135 -7.75 18.54 9.03
CA ALA A 135 -7.26 18.14 10.35
C ALA A 135 -7.86 18.99 11.47
N LEU A 136 -8.09 18.35 12.60
CA LEU A 136 -8.51 18.98 13.84
C LEU A 136 -7.47 18.64 14.92
N GLU A 137 -7.01 19.65 15.65
CA GLU A 137 -6.11 19.47 16.79
C GLU A 137 -6.72 20.15 18.02
N GLN A 138 -6.98 19.36 19.05
CA GLN A 138 -7.32 19.86 20.38
C GLN A 138 -6.05 19.87 21.24
N LEU A 139 -5.70 21.04 21.75
CA LEU A 139 -4.57 21.21 22.66
C LEU A 139 -5.09 21.51 24.06
N ALA A 140 -4.60 20.76 25.04
CA ALA A 140 -4.80 21.04 26.45
C ALA A 140 -3.44 21.29 27.11
N VAL A 141 -3.28 22.40 27.83
CA VAL A 141 -2.08 22.74 28.59
C VAL A 141 -2.47 22.96 30.04
N TYR A 142 -2.10 22.02 30.91
CA TYR A 142 -2.54 21.94 32.30
C TYR A 142 -1.41 22.26 33.27
N ASN A 143 -1.66 23.19 34.19
CA ASN A 143 -0.76 23.47 35.30
C ASN A 143 -0.90 22.40 36.40
N THR A 144 0.12 21.55 36.53
CA THR A 144 0.16 20.48 37.55
C THR A 144 0.68 20.95 38.90
N SER A 145 1.27 22.16 38.95
CA SER A 145 1.90 22.70 40.15
C SER A 145 0.89 23.34 41.12
N SER A 146 1.35 23.62 42.34
CA SER A 146 0.57 24.32 43.37
C SER A 146 0.62 25.85 43.24
N GLU A 147 1.40 26.38 42.29
CA GLU A 147 1.60 27.83 42.10
C GLU A 147 1.10 28.26 40.72
N PRO A 148 0.69 29.52 40.53
CA PRO A 148 0.42 30.05 39.19
C PRO A 148 1.67 29.99 38.31
N ILE A 149 1.50 29.65 37.04
CA ILE A 149 2.59 29.61 36.06
C ILE A 149 2.37 30.61 34.93
N SER A 150 3.45 31.19 34.45
CA SER A 150 3.48 32.07 33.27
C SER A 150 4.34 31.44 32.18
N CYS A 151 3.78 31.20 31.00
CA CYS A 151 4.49 30.57 29.89
C CYS A 151 4.01 31.03 28.51
N GLU A 152 4.87 30.86 27.50
CA GLU A 152 4.52 31.03 26.09
C GLU A 152 4.29 29.66 25.45
N LEU A 153 3.06 29.39 25.00
CA LEU A 153 2.78 28.27 24.11
C LEU A 153 2.86 28.77 22.66
N ARG A 154 3.59 28.05 21.81
CA ARG A 154 3.78 28.42 20.40
C ARG A 154 3.57 27.21 19.51
N LEU A 155 2.61 27.30 18.61
CA LEU A 155 2.44 26.37 17.49
C LEU A 155 3.05 27.01 16.24
N ARG A 156 4.11 26.41 15.72
CA ARG A 156 4.76 26.87 14.50
C ARG A 156 4.16 26.17 13.28
N CYS A 157 3.64 26.95 12.35
CA CYS A 157 2.94 26.45 11.17
C CYS A 157 3.72 26.76 9.89
N GLY A 158 3.53 25.92 8.88
CA GLY A 158 4.09 26.12 7.54
C GLY A 158 3.42 25.21 6.52
N ALA A 159 3.42 25.67 5.26
CA ALA A 159 2.95 24.94 4.10
C ALA A 159 3.95 25.14 2.96
N ASP A 160 4.15 24.10 2.15
CA ASP A 160 4.97 24.15 0.94
C ASP A 160 4.22 23.71 -0.33
N PHE A 161 3.09 23.02 -0.18
CA PHE A 161 2.29 22.47 -1.28
C PHE A 161 3.10 21.54 -2.19
N ALA A 162 4.06 20.82 -1.58
CA ALA A 162 4.84 19.82 -2.28
C ALA A 162 3.94 18.70 -2.80
N ASP A 163 4.16 18.31 -4.05
CA ASP A 163 3.59 17.10 -4.62
C ASP A 163 4.22 15.87 -3.93
N LEU A 164 3.46 14.79 -3.77
CA LEU A 164 3.92 13.58 -3.11
C LEU A 164 5.24 13.04 -3.68
N PHE A 165 5.46 13.13 -5.00
CA PHE A 165 6.71 12.69 -5.61
C PHE A 165 7.92 13.53 -5.14
N GLU A 166 7.70 14.81 -4.85
CA GLU A 166 8.73 15.70 -4.31
C GLU A 166 8.99 15.46 -2.82
N ILE A 167 7.96 15.09 -2.05
CA ILE A 167 8.13 14.75 -0.63
C ILE A 167 9.15 13.63 -0.45
N LYS A 168 9.21 12.67 -1.39
CA LYS A 168 10.14 11.53 -1.37
C LYS A 168 11.52 11.84 -1.96
N SER A 169 11.59 12.67 -2.99
CA SER A 169 12.80 12.84 -3.82
C SER A 169 13.51 14.19 -3.62
N GLY A 170 12.85 15.15 -2.97
CA GLY A 170 13.36 16.49 -2.75
C GLY A 170 12.33 17.55 -3.14
N VAL A 171 12.05 18.47 -2.21
CA VAL A 171 11.01 19.51 -2.38
C VAL A 171 11.59 20.74 -3.07
N ARG A 172 10.96 21.16 -4.18
CA ARG A 172 11.30 22.42 -4.87
C ARG A 172 10.91 23.63 -4.03
N ASP A 173 11.75 24.67 -4.03
CA ASP A 173 11.43 25.92 -3.33
C ASP A 173 10.30 26.69 -4.04
N ARG A 174 9.16 26.80 -3.35
CA ARG A 174 7.97 27.55 -3.78
C ARG A 174 7.72 28.80 -2.93
N SER A 175 8.59 29.13 -1.99
CA SER A 175 8.37 30.17 -0.98
C SER A 175 7.97 31.51 -1.58
N ALA A 176 8.59 31.93 -2.69
CA ALA A 176 8.28 33.17 -3.39
C ALA A 176 6.87 33.23 -4.00
N ARG A 177 6.21 32.08 -4.19
CA ARG A 177 4.85 31.95 -4.76
C ARG A 177 3.78 31.69 -3.70
N ILE A 178 4.19 31.47 -2.45
CA ILE A 178 3.26 31.21 -1.34
C ILE A 178 2.91 32.53 -0.68
N VAL A 179 1.64 32.93 -0.81
CA VAL A 179 1.10 34.12 -0.15
C VAL A 179 0.58 33.71 1.22
N VAL A 180 1.09 34.37 2.27
CA VAL A 180 0.62 34.21 3.64
C VAL A 180 -0.28 35.39 4.01
N SER A 181 -1.47 35.11 4.53
CA SER A 181 -2.38 36.14 5.03
C SER A 181 -2.99 35.76 6.38
N VAL A 182 -3.32 36.79 7.16
CA VAL A 182 -3.93 36.65 8.48
C VAL A 182 -5.34 37.21 8.42
N GLY A 183 -6.34 36.47 8.92
CA GLY A 183 -7.72 36.91 8.94
C GLY A 183 -7.91 38.19 9.77
N ALA A 184 -8.97 38.95 9.48
CA ALA A 184 -9.25 40.23 10.14
C ALA A 184 -9.36 40.12 11.67
N GLY A 185 -9.88 38.99 12.19
CA GLY A 185 -9.95 38.67 13.62
C GLY A 185 -8.64 38.17 14.24
N ARG A 186 -7.58 37.96 13.44
CA ARG A 186 -6.30 37.33 13.82
C ARG A 186 -6.43 35.95 14.47
N ASP A 187 -7.53 35.28 14.17
CA ASP A 187 -7.91 33.92 14.58
C ASP A 187 -7.66 32.89 13.47
N SER A 188 -7.20 33.33 12.30
CA SER A 188 -6.93 32.49 11.16
C SER A 188 -5.66 32.87 10.41
N LEU A 189 -4.91 31.85 10.00
CA LEU A 189 -3.69 31.93 9.21
C LEU A 189 -3.91 31.15 7.91
N ARG A 190 -3.65 31.80 6.77
CA ARG A 190 -3.85 31.22 5.44
C ARG A 190 -2.55 31.20 4.66
N PHE A 191 -2.27 30.06 4.03
CA PHE A 191 -1.25 29.89 3.02
C PHE A 191 -1.93 29.65 1.67
N ARG A 192 -1.50 30.33 0.62
CA ARG A 192 -2.04 30.19 -0.73
C ARG A 192 -0.93 30.02 -1.75
N TYR A 193 -1.02 28.98 -2.56
CA TYR A 193 -0.14 28.72 -3.70
C TYR A 193 -0.97 28.57 -4.97
N GLN A 194 -0.58 29.28 -6.03
CA GLN A 194 -1.30 29.27 -7.29
C GLN A 194 -0.34 29.34 -8.48
N VAL A 195 -0.57 28.45 -9.44
CA VAL A 195 0.03 28.44 -10.77
C VAL A 195 -1.07 28.20 -11.81
N PRO A 196 -0.84 28.46 -13.11
CA PRO A 196 -1.82 28.12 -14.13
C PRO A 196 -2.22 26.63 -14.04
N GLY A 197 -3.52 26.35 -13.87
CA GLY A 197 -4.04 24.98 -13.78
C GLY A 197 -4.04 24.34 -12.38
N PHE A 198 -3.44 24.98 -11.36
CA PHE A 198 -3.39 24.44 -10.01
C PHE A 198 -3.46 25.51 -8.92
N LEU A 199 -4.38 25.31 -7.96
CA LEU A 199 -4.51 26.14 -6.76
C LEU A 199 -4.56 25.24 -5.52
N ALA A 200 -3.74 25.57 -4.52
CA ALA A 200 -3.78 24.95 -3.21
C ALA A 200 -3.84 26.02 -2.11
N GLU A 201 -4.72 25.85 -1.13
CA GLU A 201 -4.79 26.70 0.06
C GLU A 201 -4.86 25.86 1.34
N THR A 202 -4.12 26.28 2.36
CA THR A 202 -4.24 25.78 3.74
C THR A 202 -4.78 26.91 4.60
N THR A 203 -5.90 26.69 5.30
CA THR A 203 -6.44 27.65 6.26
C THR A 203 -6.46 27.04 7.67
N ILE A 204 -5.68 27.61 8.57
CA ILE A 204 -5.63 27.25 9.98
C ILE A 204 -6.52 28.24 10.74
N ARG A 205 -7.51 27.75 11.49
CA ARG A 205 -8.44 28.56 12.30
C ARG A 205 -8.42 28.12 13.76
N ILE A 206 -8.44 29.08 14.68
CA ILE A 206 -8.62 28.82 16.11
C ILE A 206 -10.09 29.04 16.45
N GLU A 207 -10.86 27.96 16.53
CA GLU A 207 -12.31 28.00 16.76
C GLU A 207 -12.65 28.32 18.22
N ARG A 208 -11.86 27.78 19.15
CA ARG A 208 -12.05 27.95 20.60
C ARG A 208 -10.70 28.05 21.29
N SER A 209 -10.61 28.92 22.31
CA SER A 209 -9.39 29.08 23.11
C SER A 209 -9.69 29.72 24.46
N GLU A 210 -9.75 28.90 25.50
CA GLU A 210 -10.26 29.26 26.82
C GLU A 210 -9.39 28.66 27.93
N ILE A 211 -9.31 29.34 29.07
CA ILE A 211 -8.77 28.79 30.31
C ILE A 211 -9.94 28.27 31.14
N VAL A 212 -9.85 27.01 31.55
CA VAL A 212 -10.89 26.32 32.33
C VAL A 212 -10.31 25.81 33.65
N ASP A 213 -11.13 25.78 34.69
CA ASP A 213 -10.81 25.11 35.94
C ASP A 213 -11.14 23.62 35.82
N GLY A 214 -10.14 22.76 36.00
CA GLY A 214 -10.28 21.31 35.84
C GLY A 214 -11.20 20.65 36.88
N ALA A 215 -11.48 21.29 38.01
CA ALA A 215 -12.37 20.74 39.03
C ALA A 215 -13.86 21.07 38.81
N MET A 216 -14.14 22.14 38.08
CA MET A 216 -15.50 22.71 37.96
C MET A 216 -15.98 22.89 36.51
N GLU A 217 -15.16 22.52 35.52
CA GLU A 217 -15.44 22.61 34.07
C GLU A 217 -15.98 23.97 33.59
N HIS A 218 -15.69 25.05 34.32
CA HIS A 218 -16.13 26.40 33.98
C HIS A 218 -15.00 27.20 33.34
N VAL A 219 -15.37 28.08 32.42
CA VAL A 219 -14.45 29.02 31.76
C VAL A 219 -14.05 30.11 32.76
N VAL A 220 -12.75 30.18 33.06
CA VAL A 220 -12.15 31.16 33.97
C VAL A 220 -11.76 32.42 33.21
N ALA A 221 -11.24 32.27 31.98
CA ALA A 221 -10.85 33.39 31.13
C ALA A 221 -10.79 32.98 29.64
N ALA A 222 -10.92 33.96 28.74
CA ALA A 222 -10.58 33.76 27.33
C ALA A 222 -9.06 33.84 27.13
N ALA A 223 -8.47 32.92 26.37
CA ALA A 223 -7.04 32.91 26.07
C ALA A 223 -6.81 33.08 24.56
N ARG A 224 -7.03 34.29 24.05
CA ARG A 224 -6.90 34.54 22.60
C ARG A 224 -5.43 34.50 22.16
N PRO A 225 -5.09 33.67 21.16
CA PRO A 225 -3.74 33.68 20.60
C PRO A 225 -3.47 34.93 19.78
N ARG A 226 -2.19 35.14 19.46
CA ARG A 226 -1.71 36.12 18.48
C ARG A 226 -0.95 35.41 17.39
N ILE A 227 -1.14 35.84 16.15
CA ILE A 227 -0.33 35.36 15.03
C ILE A 227 0.92 36.24 14.91
N ARG A 228 2.10 35.61 14.92
CA ARG A 228 3.42 36.24 14.72
C ARG A 228 4.14 35.57 13.56
N GLY A 229 4.18 36.22 12.40
CA GLY A 229 4.64 35.57 11.18
C GLY A 229 3.69 34.43 10.81
N THR A 230 4.18 33.20 10.83
CA THR A 230 3.38 31.98 10.62
C THR A 230 3.13 31.19 11.92
N ASP A 231 3.48 31.76 13.08
CA ASP A 231 3.32 31.10 14.38
C ASP A 231 2.03 31.56 15.06
N VAL A 232 1.30 30.62 15.66
CA VAL A 232 0.20 30.88 16.59
C VAL A 232 0.75 30.87 18.01
N VAL A 233 0.62 31.99 18.73
CA VAL A 233 1.28 32.21 20.02
C VAL A 233 0.26 32.55 21.10
N TRP A 234 0.26 31.79 22.19
CA TRP A 234 -0.47 32.10 23.41
C TRP A 234 0.50 32.55 24.50
N THR A 235 0.20 33.66 25.16
CA THR A 235 0.85 34.05 26.43
C THR A 235 -0.12 33.66 27.54
N LEU A 236 0.29 32.70 28.37
CA LEU A 236 -0.58 32.04 29.32
C LEU A 236 -0.19 32.42 30.74
N GLU A 237 -1.18 32.81 31.53
CA GLU A 237 -1.12 32.87 32.99
C GLU A 237 -2.10 31.81 33.50
N LEU A 238 -1.58 30.67 33.94
CA LEU A 238 -2.40 29.53 34.36
C LEU A 238 -2.37 29.40 35.88
N PRO A 239 -3.49 29.65 36.58
CA PRO A 239 -3.62 29.32 37.99
C PRO A 239 -3.37 27.83 38.25
N PRO A 240 -3.08 27.45 39.51
CA PRO A 240 -3.01 26.04 39.89
C PRO A 240 -4.26 25.30 39.44
N ARG A 241 -4.10 24.10 38.86
CA ARG A 241 -5.19 23.23 38.43
C ARG A 241 -6.08 23.76 37.28
N CYS A 242 -5.72 24.88 36.66
CA CYS A 242 -6.38 25.34 35.44
C CYS A 242 -5.69 24.81 34.17
N SER A 243 -6.46 24.71 33.09
CA SER A 243 -5.98 24.30 31.76
C SER A 243 -6.31 25.35 30.71
N LEU A 244 -5.39 25.61 29.78
CA LEU A 244 -5.79 26.08 28.45
C LEU A 244 -6.46 24.92 27.71
N LEU A 245 -7.62 25.16 27.09
CA LEU A 245 -8.21 24.30 26.08
C LEU A 245 -8.37 25.11 24.79
N THR A 246 -7.76 24.63 23.70
CA THR A 246 -7.91 25.25 22.38
C THR A 246 -8.16 24.23 21.28
N LEU A 247 -8.97 24.63 20.31
CA LEU A 247 -9.35 23.84 19.16
C LEU A 247 -8.85 24.52 17.88
N VAL A 248 -7.99 23.82 17.15
CA VAL A 248 -7.37 24.30 15.91
C VAL A 248 -7.89 23.47 14.74
N LYS A 249 -8.55 24.12 13.77
CA LYS A 249 -9.02 23.51 12.53
C LYS A 249 -8.05 23.82 11.40
N VAL A 250 -7.74 22.83 10.57
CA VAL A 250 -6.98 22.96 9.33
C VAL A 250 -7.88 22.54 8.18
N ALA A 251 -8.33 23.52 7.41
CA ALA A 251 -9.04 23.32 6.16
C ALA A 251 -8.04 23.31 5.00
N VAL A 252 -8.27 22.43 4.03
CA VAL A 252 -7.47 22.31 2.81
C VAL A 252 -8.35 22.60 1.61
N ARG A 253 -7.80 23.25 0.59
CA ARG A 253 -8.53 23.51 -0.65
C ARG A 253 -7.66 23.13 -1.83
N VAL A 254 -8.21 22.33 -2.71
CA VAL A 254 -7.64 22.00 -4.03
C VAL A 254 -8.57 22.60 -5.08
N ASN A 255 -8.04 23.50 -5.89
CA ASN A 255 -8.78 24.18 -6.94
C ASN A 255 -10.08 24.83 -6.42
N ASN A 256 -11.23 24.26 -6.78
CA ASN A 256 -12.54 24.82 -6.46
C ASN A 256 -13.23 24.12 -5.28
N VAL A 257 -12.61 23.09 -4.71
CA VAL A 257 -13.20 22.30 -3.61
C VAL A 257 -12.45 22.59 -2.33
N THR A 258 -13.18 22.97 -1.29
CA THR A 258 -12.65 23.14 0.07
C THR A 258 -13.12 21.98 0.92
N PHE A 259 -12.18 21.38 1.62
CA PHE A 259 -12.37 20.27 2.52
C PHE A 259 -12.10 20.79 3.94
N GLU A 260 -13.05 20.57 4.84
CA GLU A 260 -12.95 21.02 6.23
C GLU A 260 -13.20 19.85 7.19
N PRO A 261 -12.55 19.83 8.37
CA PRO A 261 -12.80 18.78 9.34
C PRO A 261 -14.24 18.85 9.86
N VAL A 262 -14.94 17.71 9.80
CA VAL A 262 -16.38 17.59 10.09
C VAL A 262 -16.68 17.70 11.59
N ALA A 263 -15.66 17.58 12.45
CA ALA A 263 -15.83 17.50 13.91
C ALA A 263 -15.89 18.86 14.64
N GLU A 264 -16.71 18.91 15.70
CA GLU A 264 -16.82 20.05 16.61
C GLU A 264 -15.91 19.93 17.86
N GLY A 265 -15.36 18.74 18.12
CA GLY A 265 -14.46 18.47 19.25
C GLY A 265 -14.30 16.97 19.54
N PHE A 266 -13.34 16.61 20.40
CA PHE A 266 -13.10 15.23 20.80
C PHE A 266 -14.15 14.80 21.86
N GLY A 267 -15.01 13.82 21.54
CA GLY A 267 -16.07 13.31 22.42
C GLY A 267 -17.50 13.45 21.89
N ALA A 268 -17.73 14.25 20.84
CA ALA A 268 -18.93 14.11 20.02
C ALA A 268 -18.78 12.80 19.22
N ARG A 269 -19.68 11.82 19.42
CA ARG A 269 -19.69 10.58 18.62
C ARG A 269 -19.70 10.99 17.14
N HIS A 270 -18.74 10.48 16.38
CA HIS A 270 -18.58 10.85 14.98
C HIS A 270 -19.58 10.03 14.16
N GLU A 271 -20.85 10.42 14.18
CA GLU A 271 -21.90 9.68 13.48
C GLU A 271 -21.54 9.30 12.02
N PRO A 272 -20.87 10.13 11.19
CA PRO A 272 -20.54 9.75 9.81
C PRO A 272 -19.43 8.68 9.71
N VAL A 273 -18.35 8.82 10.48
CA VAL A 273 -17.18 7.91 10.47
C VAL A 273 -17.55 6.59 11.16
N ASP A 274 -18.22 6.68 12.31
CA ASP A 274 -18.75 5.53 13.04
C ASP A 274 -19.77 4.78 12.18
N ARG A 275 -20.66 5.46 11.42
CA ARG A 275 -21.60 4.78 10.50
C ARG A 275 -20.89 4.07 9.34
N ARG A 276 -19.84 4.66 8.76
CA ARG A 276 -19.08 4.04 7.65
C ARG A 276 -18.29 2.81 8.09
N LEU A 277 -17.71 2.84 9.29
CA LEU A 277 -17.06 1.67 9.89
C LEU A 277 -18.09 0.64 10.34
N SER A 278 -19.15 1.05 11.05
CA SER A 278 -20.21 0.15 11.53
C SER A 278 -20.91 -0.58 10.38
N GLY A 279 -21.29 0.13 9.32
CA GLY A 279 -21.90 -0.51 8.15
C GLY A 279 -20.95 -1.45 7.39
N TRP A 280 -19.63 -1.29 7.53
CA TRP A 280 -18.65 -2.25 7.01
C TRP A 280 -18.51 -3.48 7.90
N LEU A 281 -18.37 -3.27 9.21
CA LEU A 281 -18.33 -4.34 10.20
C LEU A 281 -19.60 -5.21 10.17
N GLU A 282 -20.74 -4.61 9.85
CA GLU A 282 -22.00 -5.35 9.65
C GLU A 282 -21.98 -6.29 8.44
N ARG A 283 -21.14 -6.01 7.42
CA ARG A 283 -21.03 -6.81 6.18
C ARG A 283 -19.88 -7.81 6.17
N VAL A 284 -18.95 -7.71 7.12
CA VAL A 284 -17.85 -8.65 7.28
C VAL A 284 -18.35 -9.89 8.04
N PRO A 285 -17.93 -11.12 7.67
CA PRO A 285 -18.27 -12.33 8.39
C PRO A 285 -17.90 -12.26 9.88
N ASP A 286 -18.72 -12.87 10.74
CA ASP A 286 -18.35 -13.05 12.14
C ASP A 286 -17.24 -14.09 12.22
N PHE A 287 -16.08 -13.68 12.72
CA PHE A 287 -14.91 -14.52 12.82
C PHE A 287 -14.60 -14.83 14.29
N GLU A 288 -14.53 -16.12 14.61
CA GLU A 288 -14.11 -16.64 15.91
C GLU A 288 -12.95 -17.61 15.72
N ALA A 289 -11.90 -17.48 16.54
CA ALA A 289 -10.81 -18.43 16.62
C ALA A 289 -10.42 -18.65 18.09
N GLU A 290 -9.92 -19.84 18.43
CA GLU A 290 -9.36 -20.10 19.77
C GLU A 290 -8.05 -19.35 20.00
N SER A 291 -7.28 -19.11 18.93
CA SER A 291 -6.09 -18.27 18.96
C SER A 291 -6.43 -16.78 19.12
N THR A 292 -6.02 -16.22 20.26
CA THR A 292 -6.11 -14.79 20.54
C THR A 292 -5.28 -13.97 19.55
N LEU A 293 -4.12 -14.48 19.12
CA LEU A 293 -3.28 -13.86 18.11
C LEU A 293 -4.04 -13.70 16.79
N LEU A 294 -4.63 -14.79 16.28
CA LEU A 294 -5.38 -14.75 15.03
C LEU A 294 -6.59 -13.82 15.14
N THR A 295 -7.31 -13.84 16.27
CA THR A 295 -8.44 -12.95 16.49
C THR A 295 -8.03 -11.47 16.47
N SER A 296 -6.91 -11.14 17.14
CA SER A 296 -6.39 -9.76 17.15
C SER A 296 -5.93 -9.31 15.77
N VAL A 297 -5.20 -10.14 15.03
CA VAL A 297 -4.73 -9.82 13.67
C VAL A 297 -5.91 -9.69 12.71
N PHE A 298 -6.89 -10.60 12.76
CA PHE A 298 -8.08 -10.53 11.91
C PHE A 298 -8.86 -9.23 12.17
N ARG A 299 -9.11 -8.91 13.44
CA ARG A 299 -9.83 -7.68 13.82
C ARG A 299 -9.09 -6.42 13.35
N GLN A 300 -7.78 -6.36 13.56
CA GLN A 300 -6.98 -5.22 13.13
C GLN A 300 -6.99 -5.09 11.60
N SER A 301 -6.88 -6.20 10.87
CA SER A 301 -6.94 -6.24 9.41
C SER A 301 -8.27 -5.71 8.86
N VAL A 302 -9.39 -6.05 9.51
CA VAL A 302 -10.73 -5.53 9.14
C VAL A 302 -10.81 -4.01 9.34
N VAL A 303 -10.26 -3.49 10.43
CA VAL A 303 -10.23 -2.04 10.71
C VAL A 303 -9.35 -1.30 9.71
N ASP A 304 -8.18 -1.84 9.39
CA ASP A 304 -7.22 -1.23 8.47
C ASP A 304 -7.74 -1.20 7.02
N LEU A 305 -8.40 -2.28 6.56
CA LEU A 305 -9.10 -2.25 5.28
C LEU A 305 -10.20 -1.20 5.26
N ALA A 306 -10.94 -1.06 6.37
CA ALA A 306 -12.00 -0.06 6.47
C ALA A 306 -11.45 1.36 6.39
N ALA A 307 -10.27 1.61 6.98
CA ALA A 307 -9.58 2.90 6.93
C ALA A 307 -9.11 3.24 5.52
N LEU A 308 -8.57 2.26 4.79
CA LEU A 308 -8.02 2.46 3.45
C LEU A 308 -9.09 2.64 2.35
N ARG A 309 -10.39 2.59 2.66
CA ARG A 309 -11.44 2.65 1.63
C ARG A 309 -11.49 4.00 0.92
N VAL A 310 -11.51 3.93 -0.40
CA VAL A 310 -11.89 5.00 -1.31
C VAL A 310 -13.21 4.62 -1.96
N THR A 311 -14.17 5.54 -1.92
CA THR A 311 -15.49 5.36 -2.51
C THR A 311 -15.74 6.42 -3.58
N GLY A 312 -16.47 6.06 -4.61
CA GLY A 312 -16.90 7.00 -5.64
C GLY A 312 -17.91 6.37 -6.58
N ASP A 313 -18.28 7.12 -7.61
CA ASP A 313 -19.19 6.69 -8.67
C ASP A 313 -18.52 6.88 -10.02
N LEU A 314 -18.58 5.86 -10.88
CA LEU A 314 -18.10 5.96 -12.26
C LEU A 314 -19.06 5.21 -13.19
N LEU A 315 -19.48 5.90 -14.26
CA LEU A 315 -20.44 5.37 -15.25
C LEU A 315 -21.76 4.89 -14.62
N GLY A 316 -22.22 5.57 -13.56
CA GLY A 316 -23.49 5.25 -12.89
C GLY A 316 -23.44 4.05 -11.94
N GLU A 317 -22.28 3.42 -11.73
CA GLU A 317 -22.08 2.43 -10.68
C GLU A 317 -21.16 2.97 -9.59
N SER A 318 -21.58 2.80 -8.32
CA SER A 318 -20.74 3.07 -7.16
C SER A 318 -19.67 2.00 -7.00
N TYR A 319 -18.48 2.41 -6.57
CA TYR A 319 -17.38 1.52 -6.22
C TYR A 319 -16.85 1.79 -4.82
N VAL A 320 -16.31 0.74 -4.22
CA VAL A 320 -15.51 0.78 -2.99
C VAL A 320 -14.26 -0.03 -3.26
N LEU A 321 -13.09 0.54 -3.01
CA LEU A 321 -11.80 -0.10 -3.23
C LEU A 321 -10.78 0.45 -2.25
N PRO A 322 -9.76 -0.33 -1.90
CA PRO A 322 -8.70 0.16 -1.03
C PRO A 322 -7.80 1.13 -1.79
N ALA A 323 -7.40 2.21 -1.13
CA ALA A 323 -6.14 2.86 -1.45
C ALA A 323 -4.99 1.91 -1.12
N ALA A 324 -3.90 1.94 -1.88
CA ALA A 324 -2.79 1.01 -1.71
C ALA A 324 -2.11 1.09 -0.33
N GLY A 325 -1.88 2.27 0.24
CA GLY A 325 -1.28 2.34 1.57
C GLY A 325 -0.82 3.71 2.03
N LEU A 326 -0.72 3.86 3.34
CA LEU A 326 -0.29 5.09 4.00
C LEU A 326 1.21 5.05 4.30
N PRO A 327 2.00 6.11 4.05
CA PRO A 327 1.56 7.45 3.60
C PRO A 327 1.67 7.70 2.08
N TRP A 328 2.20 6.76 1.31
CA TRP A 328 2.66 7.05 -0.05
C TRP A 328 1.68 6.71 -1.17
N PHE A 329 0.69 5.89 -0.89
CA PHE A 329 -0.12 5.23 -1.90
C PHE A 329 -1.61 5.37 -1.57
N MET A 330 -2.00 6.55 -1.08
CA MET A 330 -3.38 6.90 -0.72
C MET A 330 -4.28 7.17 -1.95
N THR A 331 -4.21 6.28 -2.94
CA THR A 331 -4.93 6.37 -4.22
C THR A 331 -5.12 4.99 -4.85
N LEU A 332 -5.77 4.93 -6.01
CA LEU A 332 -5.96 3.70 -6.79
C LEU A 332 -4.62 3.21 -7.35
N PHE A 333 -4.29 1.98 -6.99
CA PHE A 333 -3.23 1.17 -7.57
C PHE A 333 -3.84 -0.11 -8.13
N GLY A 334 -3.69 -0.38 -9.43
CA GLY A 334 -4.35 -1.48 -10.11
C GLY A 334 -3.98 -2.83 -9.49
N ARG A 335 -2.69 -3.16 -9.49
CA ARG A 335 -2.18 -4.43 -8.94
C ARG A 335 -2.50 -4.61 -7.46
N ASP A 336 -2.22 -3.61 -6.62
CA ASP A 336 -2.50 -3.67 -5.19
C ASP A 336 -3.98 -3.94 -4.93
N THR A 337 -4.86 -3.26 -5.67
CA THR A 337 -6.31 -3.43 -5.59
C THR A 337 -6.73 -4.84 -6.01
N LEU A 338 -6.13 -5.38 -7.08
CA LEU A 338 -6.43 -6.73 -7.58
C LEU A 338 -6.01 -7.81 -6.58
N ILE A 339 -4.77 -7.76 -6.08
CA ILE A 339 -4.25 -8.72 -5.10
C ILE A 339 -5.04 -8.62 -3.79
N THR A 340 -5.28 -7.41 -3.28
CA THR A 340 -6.11 -7.20 -2.09
C THR A 340 -7.51 -7.80 -2.27
N SER A 341 -8.10 -7.64 -3.46
CA SER A 341 -9.43 -8.17 -3.77
C SER A 341 -9.45 -9.71 -3.84
N LEU A 342 -8.38 -10.33 -4.33
CA LEU A 342 -8.22 -11.79 -4.32
C LEU A 342 -8.13 -12.31 -2.89
N GLN A 343 -7.28 -11.71 -2.06
CA GLN A 343 -7.05 -12.10 -0.67
C GLN A 343 -8.30 -11.89 0.23
N THR A 344 -9.16 -10.94 -0.10
CA THR A 344 -10.34 -10.57 0.72
C THR A 344 -11.65 -11.16 0.22
N LEU A 345 -11.65 -11.93 -0.87
CA LEU A 345 -12.87 -12.32 -1.57
C LEU A 345 -13.90 -12.99 -0.66
N TRP A 346 -13.45 -13.92 0.20
CA TRP A 346 -14.32 -14.64 1.14
C TRP A 346 -14.81 -13.79 2.32
N VAL A 347 -14.09 -12.71 2.64
CA VAL A 347 -14.48 -11.71 3.65
C VAL A 347 -15.54 -10.77 3.08
N GLY A 348 -15.49 -10.49 1.78
CA GLY A 348 -16.53 -9.72 1.11
C GLY A 348 -16.16 -9.38 -0.33
N ALA A 349 -17.02 -9.79 -1.27
CA ALA A 349 -16.80 -9.58 -2.69
C ALA A 349 -16.98 -8.12 -3.16
N GLY A 350 -17.29 -7.18 -2.25
CA GLY A 350 -17.52 -5.77 -2.59
C GLY A 350 -16.29 -5.07 -3.16
N LEU A 351 -15.10 -5.32 -2.60
CA LEU A 351 -13.84 -4.76 -3.10
C LEU A 351 -13.52 -5.32 -4.49
N ALA A 352 -13.65 -6.64 -4.68
CA ALA A 352 -13.49 -7.28 -5.97
C ALA A 352 -14.43 -6.72 -7.05
N ARG A 353 -15.72 -6.55 -6.73
CA ARG A 353 -16.70 -5.94 -7.64
C ARG A 353 -16.29 -4.52 -8.03
N GLY A 354 -15.88 -3.70 -7.05
CA GLY A 354 -15.43 -2.33 -7.26
C GLY A 354 -14.16 -2.24 -8.12
N ALA A 355 -13.18 -3.10 -7.84
CA ALA A 355 -11.94 -3.25 -8.59
C ALA A 355 -12.20 -3.61 -10.05
N LEU A 356 -12.98 -4.67 -10.29
CA LEU A 356 -13.30 -5.15 -11.64
C LEU A 356 -14.03 -4.09 -12.46
N HIS A 357 -14.97 -3.36 -11.83
CA HIS A 357 -15.68 -2.25 -12.46
C HIS A 357 -14.75 -1.09 -12.81
N LEU A 358 -14.05 -0.52 -11.83
CA LEU A 358 -13.25 0.69 -12.04
C LEU A 358 -12.06 0.44 -12.97
N LEU A 359 -11.31 -0.64 -12.74
CA LEU A 359 -10.13 -0.97 -13.56
C LEU A 359 -10.52 -1.37 -14.99
N GLY A 360 -11.64 -2.06 -15.17
CA GLY A 360 -12.16 -2.35 -16.52
C GLY A 360 -12.67 -1.10 -17.25
N ALA A 361 -13.27 -0.15 -16.52
CA ALA A 361 -13.70 1.13 -17.08
C ALA A 361 -12.52 2.02 -17.50
N LEU A 362 -11.41 1.97 -16.75
CA LEU A 362 -10.17 2.70 -17.02
C LEU A 362 -9.13 1.88 -17.80
N GLN A 363 -9.52 0.75 -18.40
CA GLN A 363 -8.65 -0.05 -19.27
C GLN A 363 -8.16 0.79 -20.45
N GLY A 364 -6.87 0.66 -20.80
CA GLY A 364 -6.24 1.42 -21.86
C GLY A 364 -6.95 1.23 -23.21
N THR A 365 -7.04 2.30 -23.99
CA THR A 365 -7.75 2.31 -25.28
C THR A 365 -6.94 2.87 -26.43
N GLN A 366 -5.76 3.41 -26.14
CA GLN A 366 -4.85 4.02 -27.11
C GLN A 366 -3.41 3.64 -26.78
N VAL A 367 -2.51 3.94 -27.72
CA VAL A 367 -1.07 3.89 -27.46
C VAL A 367 -0.63 5.28 -27.01
N ASP A 368 -0.17 5.40 -25.76
CA ASP A 368 0.42 6.63 -25.21
C ASP A 368 1.75 6.28 -24.53
N GLU A 369 2.86 6.62 -25.18
CA GLU A 369 4.20 6.30 -24.68
C GLU A 369 4.49 6.95 -23.33
N PHE A 370 4.01 8.18 -23.09
CA PHE A 370 4.29 8.88 -21.84
C PHE A 370 3.58 8.20 -20.67
N ARG A 371 2.39 7.64 -20.88
CA ARG A 371 1.62 6.94 -19.85
C ARG A 371 1.86 5.44 -19.78
N ASP A 372 2.70 4.91 -20.66
CA ASP A 372 2.85 3.46 -20.90
C ASP A 372 1.51 2.78 -21.26
N GLU A 373 0.56 3.54 -21.83
CA GLU A 373 -0.78 3.05 -22.18
C GLU A 373 -0.73 2.22 -23.46
N GLU A 374 -1.41 1.08 -23.41
CA GLU A 374 -1.66 0.22 -24.56
C GLU A 374 -3.13 -0.24 -24.55
N PRO A 375 -3.77 -0.42 -25.71
CA PRO A 375 -5.12 -0.96 -25.79
C PRO A 375 -5.26 -2.29 -25.05
N GLY A 376 -6.22 -2.38 -24.12
CA GLY A 376 -6.50 -3.58 -23.32
C GLY A 376 -5.71 -3.69 -22.01
N LYS A 377 -4.70 -2.84 -21.79
CA LYS A 377 -3.87 -2.87 -20.57
C LYS A 377 -4.61 -2.31 -19.36
N ILE A 378 -4.45 -2.93 -18.20
CA ILE A 378 -4.96 -2.39 -16.93
C ILE A 378 -3.94 -1.43 -16.32
N LEU A 379 -4.41 -0.33 -15.73
CA LEU A 379 -3.54 0.72 -15.19
C LEU A 379 -2.72 0.28 -13.97
N HIS A 380 -1.57 0.92 -13.78
CA HIS A 380 -0.71 0.81 -12.61
C HIS A 380 -1.26 1.67 -11.47
N GLU A 381 -1.40 2.99 -11.68
CA GLU A 381 -1.91 3.91 -10.65
C GLU A 381 -2.54 5.18 -11.22
N VAL A 382 -3.30 5.88 -10.37
CA VAL A 382 -3.88 7.20 -10.66
C VAL A 382 -3.48 8.20 -9.58
N ARG A 383 -3.01 9.38 -9.97
CA ARG A 383 -2.54 10.48 -9.11
C ARG A 383 -3.21 11.78 -9.50
N SER A 384 -3.38 12.65 -8.51
CA SER A 384 -4.12 13.91 -8.66
C SER A 384 -3.31 15.17 -8.31
N GLY A 385 -2.04 15.01 -7.95
CA GLY A 385 -1.13 16.08 -7.55
C GLY A 385 -0.79 17.08 -8.65
N GLU A 386 -0.10 18.16 -8.26
CA GLU A 386 0.32 19.25 -9.16
C GLU A 386 1.07 18.71 -10.39
N LEU A 387 2.06 17.86 -10.17
CA LEU A 387 2.96 17.39 -11.23
C LEU A 387 2.21 16.61 -12.31
N THR A 388 1.30 15.75 -11.89
CA THR A 388 0.48 14.94 -12.79
C THR A 388 -0.54 15.80 -13.53
N ARG A 389 -1.17 16.79 -12.86
CA ARG A 389 -2.11 17.72 -13.51
C ARG A 389 -1.46 18.61 -14.56
N LEU A 390 -0.20 18.98 -14.36
CA LEU A 390 0.58 19.76 -15.30
C LEU A 390 1.23 18.92 -16.42
N GLY A 391 1.07 17.59 -16.37
CA GLY A 391 1.66 16.68 -17.35
C GLY A 391 3.17 16.48 -17.21
N GLU A 392 3.75 16.86 -16.06
CA GLU A 392 5.17 16.59 -15.73
C GLU A 392 5.39 15.12 -15.34
N LYS A 393 4.33 14.44 -14.88
CA LYS A 393 4.35 13.06 -14.42
C LYS A 393 3.23 12.24 -15.08
N PRO A 394 3.44 10.96 -15.40
CA PRO A 394 2.53 10.19 -16.25
C PRO A 394 1.29 9.63 -15.56
N HIS A 395 1.16 9.80 -14.24
CA HIS A 395 0.25 9.04 -13.38
C HIS A 395 -1.22 9.47 -13.42
N SER A 396 -1.80 9.86 -14.57
CA SER A 396 -3.24 10.19 -14.67
C SER A 396 -3.92 9.72 -15.96
N PRO A 397 -4.22 8.42 -16.10
CA PRO A 397 -3.64 7.28 -15.37
C PRO A 397 -2.28 6.86 -15.97
N TYR A 398 -1.45 6.14 -15.18
CA TYR A 398 -0.22 5.49 -15.66
C TYR A 398 -0.42 3.97 -15.74
N TYR A 399 0.15 3.33 -16.76
CA TYR A 399 -0.07 1.91 -17.10
C TYR A 399 1.22 1.07 -17.07
N GLY A 400 2.27 1.50 -16.36
CA GLY A 400 3.50 0.72 -16.23
C GLY A 400 3.40 -0.48 -15.29
N THR A 401 2.48 -1.41 -15.59
CA THR A 401 2.28 -2.70 -14.94
C THR A 401 1.97 -3.74 -16.02
N ALA A 402 2.69 -4.85 -16.04
CA ALA A 402 2.43 -5.97 -16.96
C ALA A 402 1.64 -7.10 -16.30
N ASP A 403 1.68 -7.19 -14.97
CA ASP A 403 0.97 -8.19 -14.16
C ASP A 403 -0.51 -7.85 -13.91
N ALA A 404 -0.90 -6.57 -13.87
CA ALA A 404 -2.29 -6.20 -13.56
C ALA A 404 -3.32 -6.72 -14.57
N THR A 405 -2.98 -6.78 -15.86
CA THR A 405 -3.90 -7.24 -16.91
C THR A 405 -4.30 -8.72 -16.74
N PRO A 406 -3.38 -9.69 -16.64
CA PRO A 406 -3.75 -11.07 -16.35
C PRO A 406 -4.38 -11.22 -14.95
N LEU A 407 -3.91 -10.49 -13.93
CA LEU A 407 -4.53 -10.52 -12.60
C LEU A 407 -6.00 -10.06 -12.59
N TRP A 408 -6.36 -9.10 -13.46
CA TRP A 408 -7.75 -8.65 -13.61
C TRP A 408 -8.66 -9.78 -14.14
N LEU A 409 -8.16 -10.57 -15.10
CA LEU A 409 -8.86 -11.75 -15.62
C LEU A 409 -9.00 -12.85 -14.54
N ILE A 410 -7.96 -13.08 -13.75
CA ILE A 410 -7.97 -14.04 -12.64
C ILE A 410 -9.01 -13.62 -11.59
N LEU A 411 -8.98 -12.37 -11.13
CA LEU A 411 -9.94 -11.85 -10.16
C LEU A 411 -11.38 -11.92 -10.69
N LEU A 412 -11.61 -11.65 -11.98
CA LEU A 412 -12.94 -11.72 -12.58
C LEU A 412 -13.51 -13.15 -12.49
N SER A 413 -12.68 -14.14 -12.78
CA SER A 413 -13.03 -15.55 -12.68
C SER A 413 -13.28 -15.98 -11.24
N GLU A 414 -12.39 -15.62 -10.30
CA GLU A 414 -12.58 -15.91 -8.87
C GLU A 414 -13.85 -15.25 -8.32
N TYR A 415 -14.08 -13.97 -8.65
CA TYR A 415 -15.32 -13.27 -8.29
C TYR A 415 -16.56 -13.99 -8.82
N TRP A 416 -16.52 -14.45 -10.07
CA TRP A 416 -17.63 -15.20 -10.66
C TRP A 416 -17.86 -16.54 -9.95
N ARG A 417 -16.81 -17.34 -9.75
CA ARG A 417 -16.89 -18.62 -9.03
C ARG A 417 -17.44 -18.45 -7.63
N PHE A 418 -17.05 -17.37 -6.94
CA PHE A 418 -17.46 -17.10 -5.57
C PHE A 418 -18.89 -16.54 -5.45
N THR A 419 -19.32 -15.69 -6.40
CA THR A 419 -20.59 -14.96 -6.29
C THR A 419 -21.72 -15.51 -7.16
N GLY A 420 -21.40 -16.24 -8.24
CA GLY A 420 -22.37 -16.70 -9.23
C GLY A 420 -23.00 -15.58 -10.08
N GLN A 421 -22.38 -14.39 -10.17
CA GLN A 421 -22.94 -13.24 -10.88
C GLN A 421 -22.65 -13.23 -12.39
N ASP A 422 -23.34 -14.09 -13.14
CA ASP A 422 -23.17 -14.23 -14.60
C ASP A 422 -23.34 -12.90 -15.35
N ALA A 423 -24.40 -12.15 -15.04
CA ALA A 423 -24.72 -10.89 -15.71
C ALA A 423 -23.60 -9.84 -15.55
N PHE A 424 -22.91 -9.84 -14.40
CA PHE A 424 -21.81 -8.91 -14.14
C PHE A 424 -20.61 -9.18 -15.04
N VAL A 425 -20.27 -10.46 -15.22
CA VAL A 425 -19.17 -10.92 -16.09
C VAL A 425 -19.51 -10.68 -17.56
N LEU A 426 -20.72 -11.08 -17.98
CA LEU A 426 -21.17 -10.93 -19.37
C LEU A 426 -21.18 -9.46 -19.82
N ALA A 427 -21.58 -8.53 -18.95
CA ALA A 427 -21.56 -7.10 -19.23
C ALA A 427 -20.15 -6.52 -19.46
N ARG A 428 -19.09 -7.25 -19.09
CA ARG A 428 -17.68 -6.83 -19.20
C ARG A 428 -16.92 -7.62 -20.25
N TRP A 429 -17.60 -8.38 -21.11
CA TRP A 429 -16.94 -9.26 -22.07
C TRP A 429 -16.00 -8.52 -23.03
N ASP A 430 -16.35 -7.30 -23.45
CA ASP A 430 -15.47 -6.49 -24.31
C ASP A 430 -14.14 -6.15 -23.62
N LYS A 431 -14.16 -5.99 -22.30
CA LYS A 431 -12.97 -5.74 -21.48
C LYS A 431 -12.11 -7.00 -21.33
N ILE A 432 -12.75 -8.17 -21.19
CA ILE A 432 -12.08 -9.49 -21.22
C ILE A 432 -11.38 -9.68 -22.57
N ALA A 433 -12.09 -9.45 -23.68
CA ALA A 433 -11.55 -9.60 -25.02
C ALA A 433 -10.38 -8.64 -25.27
N ALA A 434 -10.48 -7.39 -24.80
CA ALA A 434 -9.39 -6.42 -24.91
C ALA A 434 -8.16 -6.81 -24.07
N ALA A 435 -8.35 -7.36 -22.87
CA ALA A 435 -7.24 -7.83 -22.03
C ALA A 435 -6.53 -9.04 -22.65
N LEU A 436 -7.27 -10.01 -23.20
CA LEU A 436 -6.69 -11.11 -23.98
C LEU A 436 -5.93 -10.61 -25.20
N ALA A 437 -6.52 -9.68 -25.95
CA ALA A 437 -5.86 -9.08 -27.11
C ALA A 437 -4.57 -8.34 -26.71
N TRP A 438 -4.54 -7.67 -25.56
CA TRP A 438 -3.30 -7.06 -25.04
C TRP A 438 -2.24 -8.13 -24.77
N ILE A 439 -2.58 -9.22 -24.07
CA ILE A 439 -1.67 -10.34 -23.78
C ILE A 439 -1.04 -10.86 -25.09
N ASP A 440 -1.87 -11.15 -26.10
CA ASP A 440 -1.43 -11.79 -27.35
C ASP A 440 -0.72 -10.84 -28.33
N SER A 441 -0.64 -9.52 -28.05
CA SER A 441 -0.06 -8.56 -29.00
C SER A 441 0.91 -7.56 -28.38
N TYR A 442 0.46 -6.77 -27.40
CA TYR A 442 1.31 -5.76 -26.76
C TYR A 442 2.14 -6.36 -25.63
N GLY A 443 1.63 -7.39 -24.96
CA GLY A 443 2.34 -8.17 -23.95
C GLY A 443 3.43 -9.03 -24.57
N ASP A 444 3.12 -9.78 -25.63
CA ASP A 444 4.06 -10.58 -26.41
C ASP A 444 4.70 -9.74 -27.54
N ARG A 445 5.71 -8.95 -27.17
CA ARG A 445 6.25 -7.87 -28.02
C ARG A 445 7.07 -8.38 -29.19
N ASP A 446 7.68 -9.55 -29.07
CA ASP A 446 8.52 -10.16 -30.10
C ASP A 446 7.94 -11.46 -30.67
N GLY A 447 6.77 -11.91 -30.18
CA GLY A 447 6.03 -13.04 -30.73
C GLY A 447 6.58 -14.39 -30.30
N ASP A 448 7.39 -14.45 -29.25
CA ASP A 448 7.94 -15.70 -28.69
C ASP A 448 6.97 -16.39 -27.72
N GLY A 449 5.86 -15.73 -27.40
CA GLY A 449 4.79 -16.27 -26.57
C GLY A 449 4.98 -16.00 -25.07
N TYR A 450 5.86 -15.09 -24.68
CA TYR A 450 5.98 -14.57 -23.31
C TYR A 450 5.47 -13.13 -23.21
N VAL A 451 4.83 -12.82 -22.09
CA VAL A 451 4.46 -11.42 -21.79
C VAL A 451 5.67 -10.71 -21.18
N GLU A 452 6.08 -9.62 -21.82
CA GLU A 452 7.24 -8.82 -21.47
C GLU A 452 6.88 -7.38 -21.11
N TYR A 453 7.78 -6.73 -20.38
CA TYR A 453 7.72 -5.28 -20.20
C TYR A 453 8.99 -4.57 -20.64
N GLN A 454 8.78 -3.36 -21.16
CA GLN A 454 9.81 -2.35 -21.38
C GLN A 454 9.14 -0.99 -21.32
N THR A 455 9.62 -0.17 -20.39
CA THR A 455 9.13 1.19 -20.15
C THR A 455 9.23 2.05 -21.40
N ARG A 456 8.12 2.70 -21.75
CA ARG A 456 8.01 3.69 -22.83
C ARG A 456 7.95 5.13 -22.30
N SER A 457 7.66 5.31 -21.02
CA SER A 457 7.73 6.63 -20.39
C SER A 457 9.14 6.97 -19.94
N ARG A 458 9.60 8.18 -20.25
CA ARG A 458 10.86 8.72 -19.70
C ARG A 458 10.79 9.03 -18.20
N GLU A 459 9.59 9.06 -17.65
CA GLU A 459 9.30 9.33 -16.24
C GLU A 459 8.59 8.14 -15.57
N GLY A 460 8.59 6.97 -16.24
CA GLY A 460 7.97 5.74 -15.76
C GLY A 460 8.92 4.86 -14.94
N LEU A 461 8.35 3.81 -14.37
CA LEU A 461 9.05 2.75 -13.65
C LEU A 461 9.84 1.88 -14.63
N GLY A 462 11.09 1.57 -14.29
CA GLY A 462 11.94 0.68 -15.09
C GLY A 462 11.50 -0.78 -15.07
N ASN A 463 11.11 -1.27 -13.89
CA ASN A 463 10.46 -2.58 -13.74
C ASN A 463 8.94 -2.37 -13.66
N GLN A 464 8.19 -3.17 -14.43
CA GLN A 464 6.72 -3.10 -14.49
C GLN A 464 6.06 -4.40 -13.97
N CYS A 465 6.78 -5.18 -13.17
CA CYS A 465 6.27 -6.32 -12.40
C CYS A 465 6.06 -5.92 -10.94
N TRP A 466 5.66 -6.84 -10.06
CA TRP A 466 5.43 -6.55 -8.65
C TRP A 466 6.69 -6.09 -7.89
N LYS A 467 7.87 -6.49 -8.37
CA LYS A 467 9.17 -6.03 -7.89
C LYS A 467 9.62 -4.77 -8.63
N ASP A 468 8.84 -3.70 -8.51
CA ASP A 468 8.94 -2.49 -9.36
C ASP A 468 10.08 -1.51 -9.02
N SER A 469 10.95 -1.82 -8.05
CA SER A 469 12.19 -1.07 -7.86
C SER A 469 13.16 -1.33 -9.00
N TRP A 470 14.01 -0.36 -9.31
CA TRP A 470 14.98 -0.44 -10.42
C TRP A 470 15.92 -1.67 -10.35
N ASP A 471 16.16 -2.19 -9.14
CA ASP A 471 17.01 -3.35 -8.82
C ASP A 471 16.21 -4.62 -8.47
N GLY A 472 14.88 -4.57 -8.52
CA GLY A 472 14.02 -5.67 -8.07
C GLY A 472 14.16 -6.95 -8.87
N VAL A 473 14.62 -6.84 -10.13
CA VAL A 473 14.98 -7.94 -11.02
C VAL A 473 16.44 -7.79 -11.41
N GLN A 474 17.27 -8.75 -10.99
CA GLN A 474 18.72 -8.76 -11.21
C GLN A 474 19.21 -10.21 -11.36
N PHE A 475 20.36 -10.41 -12.00
CA PHE A 475 21.07 -11.69 -11.99
C PHE A 475 21.63 -12.01 -10.60
N ALA A 476 21.98 -13.27 -10.36
CA ALA A 476 22.49 -13.74 -9.07
C ALA A 476 23.79 -13.02 -8.65
N ASP A 477 24.55 -12.50 -9.61
CA ASP A 477 25.76 -11.71 -9.37
C ASP A 477 25.50 -10.21 -9.10
N GLY A 478 24.23 -9.78 -9.14
CA GLY A 478 23.77 -8.41 -8.93
C GLY A 478 23.75 -7.55 -10.20
N THR A 479 24.06 -8.11 -11.36
CA THR A 479 23.97 -7.38 -12.64
C THR A 479 22.51 -7.11 -13.00
N ILE A 480 22.25 -5.92 -13.56
CA ILE A 480 20.91 -5.52 -14.02
C ILE A 480 20.67 -6.02 -15.45
N PRO A 481 19.57 -6.75 -15.74
CA PRO A 481 19.24 -7.26 -17.07
C PRO A 481 18.87 -6.16 -18.06
N HIS A 482 19.00 -6.50 -19.35
CA HIS A 482 18.54 -5.65 -20.44
C HIS A 482 17.03 -5.81 -20.65
N LEU A 483 16.37 -4.72 -21.03
CA LEU A 483 14.97 -4.73 -21.45
C LEU A 483 14.84 -5.27 -22.90
N PRO A 484 13.68 -5.82 -23.29
CA PRO A 484 12.50 -6.13 -22.46
C PRO A 484 12.74 -7.30 -21.51
N ILE A 485 11.93 -7.44 -20.46
CA ILE A 485 12.05 -8.52 -19.46
C ILE A 485 10.74 -9.30 -19.38
N ALA A 486 10.82 -10.63 -19.39
CA ALA A 486 9.73 -11.55 -19.07
C ALA A 486 9.95 -12.16 -17.68
N THR A 487 9.19 -11.74 -16.67
CA THR A 487 9.30 -12.34 -15.32
C THR A 487 8.41 -13.58 -15.20
N ALA A 488 8.85 -14.53 -14.38
CA ALA A 488 8.24 -15.86 -14.28
C ALA A 488 6.79 -15.81 -13.79
N GLU A 489 6.49 -14.99 -12.77
CA GLU A 489 5.15 -14.90 -12.19
C GLU A 489 4.12 -14.36 -13.17
N ILE A 490 4.51 -13.46 -14.07
CA ILE A 490 3.61 -12.93 -15.11
C ILE A 490 3.18 -14.07 -16.04
N GLN A 491 4.12 -14.95 -16.41
CA GLN A 491 3.80 -16.09 -17.28
C GLN A 491 2.84 -17.06 -16.58
N GLY A 492 3.05 -17.31 -15.29
CA GLY A 492 2.10 -18.04 -14.45
C GLY A 492 0.71 -17.40 -14.45
N TYR A 493 0.61 -16.08 -14.27
CA TYR A 493 -0.66 -15.37 -14.32
C TYR A 493 -1.34 -15.43 -15.70
N VAL A 494 -0.57 -15.36 -16.79
CA VAL A 494 -1.11 -15.48 -18.15
C VAL A 494 -1.67 -16.88 -18.37
N TYR A 495 -0.94 -17.93 -17.97
CA TYR A 495 -1.40 -19.31 -18.01
C TYR A 495 -2.74 -19.48 -17.27
N ASP A 496 -2.80 -19.03 -16.01
CA ASP A 496 -4.00 -19.13 -15.18
C ASP A 496 -5.17 -18.30 -15.76
N ALA A 497 -4.89 -17.08 -16.23
CA ALA A 497 -5.89 -16.23 -16.88
C ALA A 497 -6.49 -16.90 -18.13
N LYS A 498 -5.68 -17.52 -18.99
CA LYS A 498 -6.17 -18.20 -20.20
C LYS A 498 -7.10 -19.37 -19.86
N LEU A 499 -6.72 -20.22 -18.89
CA LEU A 499 -7.56 -21.33 -18.43
C LEU A 499 -8.88 -20.85 -17.82
N ARG A 500 -8.83 -19.81 -16.99
CA ARG A 500 -10.01 -19.23 -16.35
C ARG A 500 -10.96 -18.59 -17.34
N VAL A 501 -10.44 -17.85 -18.33
CA VAL A 501 -11.29 -17.25 -19.36
C VAL A 501 -11.83 -18.30 -20.31
N ALA A 502 -11.12 -19.40 -20.56
CA ALA A 502 -11.64 -20.55 -21.29
C ALA A 502 -12.88 -21.15 -20.59
N GLU A 503 -12.83 -21.30 -19.26
CA GLU A 503 -14.00 -21.72 -18.47
C GLU A 503 -15.18 -20.75 -18.64
N LEU A 504 -14.95 -19.44 -18.49
CA LEU A 504 -15.99 -18.42 -18.65
C LEU A 504 -16.58 -18.42 -20.06
N ALA A 505 -15.74 -18.55 -21.10
CA ALA A 505 -16.17 -18.63 -22.49
C ALA A 505 -17.09 -19.83 -22.74
N ARG A 506 -16.70 -20.99 -22.21
CA ARG A 506 -17.50 -22.21 -22.32
C ARG A 506 -18.82 -22.13 -21.54
N ARG A 507 -18.75 -21.73 -20.26
CA ARG A 507 -19.90 -21.82 -19.34
C ARG A 507 -20.89 -20.67 -19.49
N LEU A 508 -20.43 -19.43 -19.75
CA LEU A 508 -21.31 -18.25 -19.80
C LEU A 508 -21.69 -17.83 -21.21
N ARG A 509 -20.79 -18.00 -22.18
CA ARG A 509 -20.99 -17.56 -23.57
C ARG A 509 -21.32 -18.70 -24.53
N GLY A 510 -21.06 -19.96 -24.15
CA GLY A 510 -21.13 -21.10 -25.06
C GLY A 510 -20.09 -21.02 -26.19
N ASP A 511 -19.05 -20.20 -26.04
CA ASP A 511 -18.00 -19.98 -27.03
C ASP A 511 -16.91 -21.05 -26.90
N VAL A 512 -17.25 -22.26 -27.35
CA VAL A 512 -16.35 -23.42 -27.35
C VAL A 512 -15.06 -23.17 -28.16
N PRO A 513 -15.10 -22.56 -29.36
CA PRO A 513 -13.88 -22.28 -30.12
C PRO A 513 -12.88 -21.39 -29.40
N LEU A 514 -13.35 -20.33 -28.72
CA LEU A 514 -12.48 -19.47 -27.91
C LEU A 514 -11.90 -20.24 -26.72
N ALA A 515 -12.72 -21.04 -26.03
CA ALA A 515 -12.27 -21.83 -24.89
C ALA A 515 -11.16 -22.81 -25.28
N GLU A 516 -11.35 -23.58 -26.35
CA GLU A 516 -10.35 -24.53 -26.84
C GLU A 516 -9.07 -23.84 -27.34
N ARG A 517 -9.19 -22.63 -27.91
CA ARG A 517 -8.02 -21.85 -28.32
C ARG A 517 -7.18 -21.44 -27.11
N LEU A 518 -7.82 -20.87 -26.09
CA LEU A 518 -7.15 -20.42 -24.87
C LEU A 518 -6.52 -21.59 -24.11
N GLU A 519 -7.18 -22.76 -24.07
CA GLU A 519 -6.62 -23.98 -23.47
C GLU A 519 -5.37 -24.48 -24.22
N ARG A 520 -5.38 -24.47 -25.55
CA ARG A 520 -4.18 -24.80 -26.35
C ARG A 520 -3.04 -23.81 -26.11
N GLU A 521 -3.34 -22.52 -26.13
CA GLU A 521 -2.33 -21.48 -25.87
C GLU A 521 -1.74 -21.58 -24.45
N ALA A 522 -2.55 -21.96 -23.47
CA ALA A 522 -2.10 -22.22 -22.10
C ALA A 522 -1.20 -23.46 -22.03
N GLU A 523 -1.56 -24.55 -22.71
CA GLU A 523 -0.72 -25.76 -22.81
C GLU A 523 0.63 -25.47 -23.50
N ASP A 524 0.61 -24.72 -24.61
CA ASP A 524 1.82 -24.33 -25.32
C ASP A 524 2.73 -23.46 -24.42
N LEU A 525 2.14 -22.52 -23.67
CA LEU A 525 2.88 -21.72 -22.68
C LEU A 525 3.42 -22.59 -21.55
N TYR A 526 2.64 -23.54 -21.04
CA TYR A 526 3.06 -24.46 -19.99
C TYR A 526 4.30 -25.27 -20.40
N VAL A 527 4.31 -25.82 -21.61
CA VAL A 527 5.47 -26.57 -22.13
C VAL A 527 6.69 -25.66 -22.27
N ARG A 528 6.57 -24.54 -23.01
CA ARG A 528 7.69 -23.62 -23.24
C ARG A 528 8.26 -23.07 -21.93
N PHE A 529 7.41 -22.59 -21.03
CA PHE A 529 7.82 -22.04 -19.73
C PHE A 529 8.63 -23.04 -18.91
N ASN A 530 8.18 -24.29 -18.87
CA ASN A 530 8.86 -25.33 -18.09
C ASN A 530 10.20 -25.77 -18.70
N ASP A 531 10.44 -25.50 -19.98
CA ASP A 531 11.74 -25.70 -20.62
C ASP A 531 12.66 -24.49 -20.41
N ASP A 532 12.15 -23.27 -20.63
CA ASP A 532 12.98 -22.06 -20.72
C ASP A 532 13.28 -21.39 -19.37
N PHE A 533 12.44 -21.58 -18.35
CA PHE A 533 12.59 -20.92 -17.03
C PHE A 533 13.15 -21.85 -15.94
N TRP A 534 13.24 -23.15 -16.20
CA TRP A 534 13.77 -24.11 -15.24
C TRP A 534 15.31 -24.10 -15.24
N SER A 535 15.90 -24.09 -14.05
CA SER A 535 17.33 -24.30 -13.86
C SER A 535 17.56 -25.50 -12.94
N ASP A 536 18.38 -26.45 -13.39
CA ASP A 536 18.85 -27.58 -12.56
C ASP A 536 19.95 -27.18 -11.57
N GLU A 537 20.46 -25.95 -11.67
CA GLU A 537 21.44 -25.43 -10.72
C GLU A 537 20.84 -25.34 -9.31
N ARG A 538 21.72 -25.32 -8.30
CA ARG A 538 21.35 -25.15 -6.88
C ARG A 538 20.25 -26.11 -6.40
N GLY A 539 20.15 -27.29 -7.02
CA GLY A 539 19.19 -28.32 -6.67
C GLY A 539 17.81 -28.16 -7.30
N GLY A 540 17.65 -27.34 -8.34
CA GLY A 540 16.42 -27.19 -9.10
C GLY A 540 15.54 -26.05 -8.60
N TYR A 541 15.29 -25.05 -9.45
CA TYR A 541 14.38 -23.92 -9.20
C TYR A 541 13.95 -23.23 -10.51
N TYR A 542 12.95 -22.35 -10.42
CA TYR A 542 12.61 -21.45 -11.53
C TYR A 542 13.35 -20.13 -11.37
N VAL A 543 14.02 -19.70 -12.43
CA VAL A 543 14.71 -18.40 -12.49
C VAL A 543 13.68 -17.26 -12.46
N VAL A 544 14.09 -16.04 -12.03
CA VAL A 544 13.12 -14.94 -11.86
C VAL A 544 12.55 -14.43 -13.19
N GLY A 545 13.28 -14.60 -14.30
CA GLY A 545 12.82 -14.18 -15.61
C GLY A 545 13.79 -14.45 -16.75
N LEU A 546 13.46 -13.95 -17.93
CA LEU A 546 14.34 -13.85 -19.10
C LEU A 546 14.60 -12.38 -19.41
N ASP A 547 15.84 -12.06 -19.79
CA ASP A 547 16.21 -10.70 -20.25
C ASP A 547 15.95 -10.51 -21.75
N GLY A 548 16.26 -9.32 -22.28
CA GLY A 548 16.05 -9.00 -23.70
C GLY A 548 16.88 -9.81 -24.70
N ASP A 549 17.88 -10.57 -24.23
CA ASP A 549 18.63 -11.54 -25.04
C ASP A 549 18.14 -12.99 -24.79
N LYS A 550 17.00 -13.15 -24.10
CA LYS A 550 16.37 -14.40 -23.66
C LYS A 550 17.30 -15.25 -22.78
N ARG A 551 18.19 -14.60 -22.04
CA ARG A 551 19.04 -15.28 -21.04
C ARG A 551 18.26 -15.41 -19.74
N GLN A 552 18.39 -16.57 -19.09
CA GLN A 552 17.86 -16.79 -17.76
C GLN A 552 18.46 -15.81 -16.75
N ILE A 553 17.59 -15.00 -16.13
CA ILE A 553 17.93 -14.14 -15.00
C ILE A 553 17.94 -15.02 -13.75
N ASP A 554 19.12 -15.58 -13.46
CA ASP A 554 19.36 -16.73 -12.60
C ASP A 554 19.20 -16.51 -11.07
N SER A 555 18.81 -15.32 -10.62
CA SER A 555 18.50 -15.08 -9.20
C SER A 555 17.38 -15.97 -8.69
N MET A 556 17.52 -16.47 -7.46
CA MET A 556 16.50 -17.25 -6.79
C MET A 556 15.61 -16.33 -5.95
N THR A 557 14.31 -16.28 -6.27
CA THR A 557 13.37 -15.33 -5.67
C THR A 557 12.07 -16.01 -5.20
N SER A 558 11.26 -15.29 -4.41
CA SER A 558 9.96 -15.77 -3.95
C SER A 558 8.94 -15.95 -5.08
N ASN A 559 9.17 -15.37 -6.26
CA ASN A 559 8.31 -15.46 -7.44
C ASN A 559 7.92 -16.91 -7.80
N MET A 560 8.76 -17.90 -7.49
CA MET A 560 8.42 -19.32 -7.71
C MET A 560 7.20 -19.80 -6.90
N GLY A 561 6.88 -19.16 -5.76
CA GLY A 561 5.65 -19.45 -5.02
C GLY A 561 4.39 -18.99 -5.75
N HIS A 562 4.48 -17.93 -6.56
CA HIS A 562 3.38 -17.50 -7.42
C HIS A 562 3.12 -18.50 -8.55
N LEU A 563 4.16 -19.19 -9.03
CA LEU A 563 4.01 -20.26 -10.03
C LEU A 563 3.22 -21.44 -9.47
N LEU A 564 3.45 -21.83 -8.21
CA LEU A 564 2.65 -22.84 -7.53
C LEU A 564 1.17 -22.43 -7.46
N TRP A 565 0.90 -21.17 -7.13
CA TRP A 565 -0.47 -20.65 -7.06
C TRP A 565 -1.17 -20.63 -8.42
N SER A 566 -0.45 -20.27 -9.49
CA SER A 566 -0.99 -20.28 -10.86
C SER A 566 -1.23 -21.68 -11.44
N GLY A 567 -0.63 -22.72 -10.85
CA GLY A 567 -0.72 -24.09 -11.33
C GLY A 567 0.12 -24.41 -12.58
N ILE A 568 1.03 -23.52 -13.01
CA ILE A 568 1.92 -23.74 -14.16
C ILE A 568 3.08 -24.72 -13.84
N VAL A 569 3.29 -25.06 -12.57
CA VAL A 569 4.38 -25.95 -12.13
C VAL A 569 3.95 -27.42 -12.23
N PRO A 570 4.69 -28.28 -12.95
CA PRO A 570 4.45 -29.71 -12.97
C PRO A 570 4.59 -30.34 -11.58
N ALA A 571 3.79 -31.38 -11.32
CA ALA A 571 3.72 -32.06 -10.03
C ALA A 571 5.09 -32.59 -9.56
N GLU A 572 5.94 -33.06 -10.47
CA GLU A 572 7.28 -33.56 -10.14
C GLU A 572 8.26 -32.46 -9.68
N ARG A 573 8.05 -31.20 -10.09
CA ARG A 573 8.89 -30.06 -9.68
C ARG A 573 8.33 -29.31 -8.48
N ALA A 574 7.03 -29.41 -8.20
CA ALA A 574 6.39 -28.69 -7.09
C ALA A 574 7.08 -28.95 -5.74
N ARG A 575 7.53 -30.18 -5.48
CA ARG A 575 8.29 -30.53 -4.25
C ARG A 575 9.67 -29.87 -4.19
N LEU A 576 10.33 -29.68 -5.33
CA LEU A 576 11.61 -28.97 -5.39
C LEU A 576 11.40 -27.49 -5.05
N VAL A 577 10.41 -26.86 -5.68
CA VAL A 577 10.05 -25.46 -5.41
C VAL A 577 9.69 -25.23 -3.94
N ALA A 578 8.87 -26.10 -3.35
CA ALA A 578 8.53 -26.03 -1.94
C ALA A 578 9.77 -26.11 -1.03
N ARG A 579 10.73 -26.99 -1.35
CA ARG A 579 11.99 -27.07 -0.61
C ARG A 579 12.84 -25.80 -0.75
N GLN A 580 12.90 -25.19 -1.93
CA GLN A 580 13.68 -23.97 -2.15
C GLN A 580 13.07 -22.78 -1.39
N LEU A 581 11.75 -22.61 -1.44
CA LEU A 581 11.02 -21.59 -0.69
C LEU A 581 11.25 -21.71 0.83
N MET A 582 11.37 -22.95 1.32
CA MET A 582 11.59 -23.26 2.75
C MET A 582 13.06 -23.45 3.12
N SER A 583 14.00 -23.22 2.21
CA SER A 583 15.44 -23.28 2.48
C SER A 583 15.87 -22.18 3.44
N GLU A 584 17.03 -22.34 4.10
CA GLU A 584 17.60 -21.27 4.95
C GLU A 584 17.87 -19.99 4.15
N ALA A 585 18.19 -20.11 2.86
CA ALA A 585 18.47 -18.96 2.01
C ALA A 585 17.21 -18.10 1.75
N MET A 586 16.06 -18.75 1.60
CA MET A 586 14.78 -18.07 1.31
C MET A 586 13.95 -17.78 2.56
N PHE A 587 13.78 -18.74 3.47
CA PHE A 587 12.92 -18.62 4.65
C PHE A 587 13.70 -18.20 5.90
N SER A 588 13.52 -16.96 6.31
CA SER A 588 14.20 -16.31 7.45
C SER A 588 13.75 -16.77 8.84
N GLY A 589 12.68 -17.56 8.91
CA GLY A 589 11.92 -17.81 10.14
C GLY A 589 10.85 -16.75 10.46
N TRP A 590 10.87 -15.60 9.79
CA TRP A 590 9.76 -14.63 9.79
C TRP A 590 8.89 -14.69 8.52
N GLY A 591 9.43 -15.28 7.45
CA GLY A 591 8.80 -15.36 6.14
C GLY A 591 9.82 -15.64 5.04
N VAL A 592 9.31 -15.90 3.85
CA VAL A 592 10.09 -16.04 2.61
C VAL A 592 10.55 -14.65 2.15
N ARG A 593 11.85 -14.51 1.90
CA ARG A 593 12.49 -13.30 1.39
C ARG A 593 12.24 -13.15 -0.11
N THR A 594 12.28 -11.90 -0.57
CA THR A 594 12.14 -11.55 -2.00
C THR A 594 13.33 -11.97 -2.87
N LEU A 595 14.49 -12.22 -2.27
CA LEU A 595 15.72 -12.68 -2.91
C LEU A 595 16.48 -13.60 -1.94
N SER A 596 17.06 -14.67 -2.48
CA SER A 596 17.89 -15.61 -1.73
C SER A 596 19.08 -14.93 -1.08
N SER A 597 19.38 -15.26 0.18
CA SER A 597 20.57 -14.74 0.86
C SER A 597 21.90 -15.25 0.31
N ASP A 598 21.86 -16.25 -0.58
CA ASP A 598 23.04 -16.74 -1.31
C ASP A 598 23.38 -15.88 -2.55
N ASP A 599 22.44 -15.07 -3.04
CA ASP A 599 22.66 -14.20 -4.19
C ASP A 599 23.37 -12.91 -3.77
N ARG A 600 24.29 -12.44 -4.61
CA ARG A 600 25.15 -11.29 -4.30
C ARG A 600 24.37 -9.99 -4.11
N GLY A 601 23.23 -9.86 -4.77
CA GLY A 601 22.32 -8.73 -4.65
C GLY A 601 21.52 -8.69 -3.34
N TYR A 602 21.60 -9.73 -2.50
CA TYR A 602 20.84 -9.80 -1.26
C TYR A 602 21.18 -8.68 -0.29
N ASN A 603 20.14 -7.97 0.13
CA ASN A 603 20.19 -6.98 1.16
C ASN A 603 18.94 -7.11 2.06
N PRO A 604 19.07 -7.47 3.35
CA PRO A 604 17.92 -7.64 4.24
C PRO A 604 17.10 -6.37 4.43
N ILE A 605 17.67 -5.20 4.13
CA ILE A 605 17.00 -3.89 4.20
C ILE A 605 16.81 -3.26 2.81
N GLY A 606 16.93 -4.04 1.72
CA GLY A 606 16.67 -3.58 0.36
C GLY A 606 15.26 -3.91 -0.10
N TYR A 607 14.60 -2.96 -0.77
CA TYR A 607 13.13 -2.96 -0.96
C TYR A 607 12.56 -4.22 -1.61
N HIS A 608 13.14 -4.70 -2.72
CA HIS A 608 12.75 -5.94 -3.40
C HIS A 608 13.89 -6.97 -3.52
N ILE A 609 14.96 -6.77 -2.75
CA ILE A 609 16.21 -7.53 -2.87
C ILE A 609 16.60 -8.22 -1.56
N GLY A 610 15.62 -8.54 -0.71
CA GLY A 610 15.87 -9.30 0.52
C GLY A 610 14.92 -9.04 1.68
N THR A 611 14.04 -8.03 1.60
CA THR A 611 12.91 -7.85 2.54
C THR A 611 11.89 -8.98 2.44
N ILE A 612 10.97 -9.01 3.39
CA ILE A 612 9.83 -9.94 3.45
C ILE A 612 8.55 -9.14 3.28
N TRP A 613 7.72 -9.57 2.34
CA TRP A 613 6.45 -8.91 2.00
C TRP A 613 5.27 -9.82 2.36
N PRO A 614 4.34 -9.36 3.22
CA PRO A 614 3.21 -10.18 3.63
C PRO A 614 2.31 -10.65 2.48
N HIS A 615 2.09 -9.82 1.46
CA HIS A 615 1.25 -10.21 0.32
C HIS A 615 1.89 -11.35 -0.50
N ASP A 616 3.18 -11.22 -0.83
CA ASP A 616 3.99 -12.25 -1.50
C ASP A 616 3.95 -13.55 -0.69
N ASN A 617 4.20 -13.48 0.62
CA ASN A 617 4.14 -14.63 1.51
C ASN A 617 2.74 -15.28 1.57
N SER A 618 1.67 -14.51 1.43
CA SER A 618 0.30 -15.05 1.35
C SER A 618 0.03 -15.78 0.05
N ILE A 619 0.57 -15.31 -1.08
CA ILE A 619 0.47 -15.99 -2.38
C ILE A 619 1.32 -17.26 -2.35
N VAL A 620 2.53 -17.20 -1.78
CA VAL A 620 3.38 -18.37 -1.56
C VAL A 620 2.66 -19.42 -0.70
N ALA A 621 2.02 -19.01 0.40
CA ALA A 621 1.27 -19.92 1.27
C ALA A 621 0.06 -20.55 0.56
N LEU A 622 -0.71 -19.77 -0.20
CA LEU A 622 -1.80 -20.29 -1.03
C LEU A 622 -1.28 -21.28 -2.08
N GLY A 623 -0.19 -20.94 -2.79
CA GLY A 623 0.42 -21.81 -3.80
C GLY A 623 0.93 -23.13 -3.22
N LEU A 624 1.60 -23.09 -2.06
CA LEU A 624 2.02 -24.29 -1.33
C LEU A 624 0.82 -25.15 -0.91
N ALA A 625 -0.24 -24.53 -0.37
CA ALA A 625 -1.44 -25.25 0.04
C ALA A 625 -2.15 -25.91 -1.16
N CYS A 626 -2.30 -25.20 -2.28
CA CYS A 626 -2.85 -25.75 -3.52
C CYS A 626 -2.01 -26.89 -4.10
N ALA A 627 -0.69 -26.83 -3.96
CA ALA A 627 0.24 -27.88 -4.38
C ALA A 627 0.37 -29.04 -3.36
N GLY A 628 -0.36 -29.01 -2.24
CA GLY A 628 -0.39 -30.05 -1.22
C GLY A 628 0.67 -29.95 -0.11
N PHE A 629 1.48 -28.89 -0.09
CA PHE A 629 2.51 -28.61 0.92
C PHE A 629 1.95 -27.76 2.08
N ARG A 630 0.93 -28.30 2.75
CA ARG A 630 0.14 -27.54 3.74
C ARG A 630 0.91 -27.24 5.03
N ASP A 631 1.83 -28.12 5.43
CA ASP A 631 2.70 -27.86 6.59
C ASP A 631 3.63 -26.68 6.33
N GLU A 632 4.22 -26.61 5.14
CA GLU A 632 5.05 -25.48 4.70
C GLU A 632 4.22 -24.19 4.61
N ALA A 633 3.02 -24.24 4.04
CA ALA A 633 2.10 -23.10 3.99
C ALA A 633 1.75 -22.58 5.39
N ASN A 634 1.48 -23.49 6.34
CA ASN A 634 1.19 -23.14 7.72
C ASN A 634 2.38 -22.54 8.45
N ARG A 635 3.60 -23.03 8.21
CA ARG A 635 4.82 -22.43 8.79
C ARG A 635 5.01 -20.97 8.38
N ILE A 636 4.76 -20.63 7.12
CA ILE A 636 4.79 -19.24 6.64
C ILE A 636 3.67 -18.44 7.29
N SER A 637 2.46 -18.98 7.30
CA SER A 637 1.27 -18.31 7.84
C SER A 637 1.44 -17.96 9.32
N LEU A 638 1.90 -18.92 10.14
CA LEU A 638 2.16 -18.71 11.57
C LEU A 638 3.28 -17.68 11.79
N ALA A 639 4.37 -17.74 11.02
CA ALA A 639 5.46 -16.77 11.14
C ALA A 639 5.01 -15.33 10.85
N GLN A 640 4.12 -15.14 9.87
CA GLN A 640 3.55 -13.84 9.54
C GLN A 640 2.56 -13.36 10.61
N LEU A 641 1.68 -14.23 11.11
CA LEU A 641 0.77 -13.89 12.22
C LEU A 641 1.56 -13.48 13.47
N GLU A 642 2.63 -14.20 13.81
CA GLU A 642 3.53 -13.84 14.91
C GLU A 642 4.24 -12.51 14.66
N ALA A 643 4.67 -12.23 13.42
CA ALA A 643 5.29 -10.96 13.07
C ALA A 643 4.35 -9.78 13.33
N ALA A 644 3.06 -9.93 13.02
CA ALA A 644 2.06 -8.90 13.26
C ALA A 644 1.94 -8.50 14.75
N ALA A 645 2.21 -9.41 15.69
CA ALA A 645 2.15 -9.11 17.12
C ALA A 645 3.16 -8.02 17.56
N PHE A 646 4.24 -7.81 16.80
CA PHE A 646 5.26 -6.80 17.07
C PHE A 646 4.90 -5.40 16.53
N SER A 647 3.85 -5.29 15.73
CA SER A 647 3.43 -4.08 15.03
C SER A 647 1.96 -3.75 15.32
N GLY A 648 1.50 -4.02 16.54
CA GLY A 648 0.13 -3.73 16.96
C GLY A 648 -0.92 -4.59 16.24
N TYR A 649 -0.57 -5.84 15.91
CA TYR A 649 -1.39 -6.80 15.15
C TYR A 649 -1.67 -6.41 13.69
N ARG A 650 -0.88 -5.47 13.15
CA ARG A 650 -0.93 -5.03 11.75
C ARG A 650 0.32 -5.48 11.01
N LEU A 651 0.17 -6.10 9.85
CA LEU A 651 1.30 -6.38 8.96
C LEU A 651 1.66 -5.13 8.14
N PRO A 652 2.92 -4.65 8.17
CA PRO A 652 3.36 -3.55 7.31
C PRO A 652 3.52 -4.01 5.86
N GLU A 653 3.65 -3.07 4.93
CA GLU A 653 3.95 -3.33 3.50
C GLU A 653 5.10 -4.34 3.32
N ALA A 654 6.19 -4.10 4.04
CA ALA A 654 7.36 -4.97 4.10
C ALA A 654 8.09 -4.79 5.43
N PHE A 655 8.88 -5.80 5.81
CA PHE A 655 9.84 -5.71 6.90
C PHE A 655 11.17 -6.35 6.49
N ALA A 656 12.24 -6.02 7.21
CA ALA A 656 13.59 -6.44 6.85
C ALA A 656 13.74 -7.96 6.95
N GLY A 657 14.42 -8.56 5.97
CA GLY A 657 14.56 -10.02 5.87
C GLY A 657 15.73 -10.59 6.67
N PHE A 658 16.03 -10.03 7.84
CA PHE A 658 17.01 -10.63 8.75
C PHE A 658 16.55 -12.00 9.23
N GLU A 659 17.52 -12.88 9.47
CA GLU A 659 17.27 -14.14 10.18
C GLU A 659 16.60 -13.91 11.53
N ARG A 660 15.60 -14.74 11.84
CA ARG A 660 14.86 -14.66 13.10
C ARG A 660 15.74 -14.83 14.33
N TRP A 661 16.77 -15.66 14.27
CA TRP A 661 17.71 -15.85 15.38
C TRP A 661 18.66 -14.66 15.59
N VAL A 662 18.87 -13.84 14.55
CA VAL A 662 19.66 -12.60 14.62
C VAL A 662 18.81 -11.47 15.17
N SER A 663 17.64 -11.23 14.57
CA SER A 663 16.83 -10.05 14.92
C SER A 663 15.98 -10.24 16.17
N ARG A 664 15.55 -11.48 16.49
CA ARG A 664 14.62 -11.86 17.58
C ARG A 664 13.22 -11.24 17.51
N PHE A 665 13.02 -10.20 16.70
CA PHE A 665 11.75 -9.57 16.32
C PHE A 665 11.80 -9.13 14.84
N PRO A 666 10.67 -8.95 14.15
CA PRO A 666 10.65 -8.39 12.80
C PRO A 666 11.14 -6.94 12.83
N VAL A 667 12.16 -6.61 12.03
CA VAL A 667 12.73 -5.26 11.98
C VAL A 667 11.97 -4.44 10.94
N PRO A 668 11.37 -3.28 11.29
CA PRO A 668 10.61 -2.47 10.34
C PRO A 668 11.46 -2.02 9.15
N TYR A 669 10.89 -2.07 7.94
CA TYR A 669 11.49 -1.41 6.79
C TYR A 669 11.24 0.11 6.88
N PRO A 670 12.25 0.98 6.71
CA PRO A 670 12.16 2.39 7.10
C PRO A 670 11.00 3.19 6.48
N THR A 671 10.62 2.89 5.24
CA THR A 671 9.59 3.64 4.51
C THR A 671 8.34 2.83 4.21
N ALA A 672 8.17 1.66 4.85
CA ALA A 672 7.04 0.77 4.60
C ALA A 672 5.71 1.47 4.92
N CYS A 673 4.73 1.26 4.05
CA CYS A 673 3.37 1.67 4.34
C CYS A 673 2.77 0.83 5.48
N SER A 674 2.04 1.49 6.38
CA SER A 674 1.36 0.83 7.51
C SER A 674 0.19 1.70 8.00
N PRO A 675 -1.07 1.36 7.63
CA PRO A 675 -1.47 0.15 6.91
C PRO A 675 -1.17 0.23 5.39
N GLN A 676 -1.12 -0.94 4.77
CA GLN A 676 -1.00 -1.13 3.33
C GLN A 676 -1.99 -2.23 2.91
N ALA A 677 -2.70 -2.05 1.79
CA ALA A 677 -3.86 -2.85 1.40
C ALA A 677 -3.59 -4.34 1.27
N TRP A 678 -2.61 -4.75 0.44
CA TRP A 678 -2.32 -6.18 0.22
C TRP A 678 -1.67 -6.86 1.44
N ALA A 679 -1.02 -6.10 2.30
CA ALA A 679 -0.40 -6.61 3.53
C ALA A 679 -1.46 -6.77 4.62
N THR A 680 -2.39 -5.81 4.69
CA THR A 680 -3.57 -5.87 5.54
C THR A 680 -4.47 -7.04 5.13
N ALA A 681 -4.53 -7.38 3.85
CA ALA A 681 -5.34 -8.49 3.37
C ALA A 681 -4.68 -9.87 3.46
N ALA A 682 -3.35 -9.94 3.56
CA ALA A 682 -2.61 -11.21 3.67
C ALA A 682 -3.12 -12.17 4.77
N PRO A 683 -3.52 -11.72 5.97
CA PRO A 683 -4.11 -12.59 7.00
C PRO A 683 -5.35 -13.37 6.55
N PHE A 684 -6.18 -12.78 5.69
CA PHE A 684 -7.37 -13.47 5.16
C PHE A 684 -6.99 -14.59 4.20
N ALA A 685 -5.93 -14.41 3.41
CA ALA A 685 -5.37 -15.44 2.55
C ALA A 685 -4.68 -16.57 3.35
N PHE A 686 -4.00 -16.25 4.47
CA PHE A 686 -3.47 -17.29 5.37
C PHE A 686 -4.59 -18.14 5.97
N VAL A 687 -5.68 -17.52 6.42
CA VAL A 687 -6.87 -18.24 6.88
C VAL A 687 -7.48 -19.08 5.77
N GLN A 688 -7.58 -18.55 4.54
CA GLN A 688 -8.04 -19.31 3.38
C GLN A 688 -7.18 -20.55 3.12
N ALA A 689 -5.84 -20.42 3.19
CA ALA A 689 -4.91 -21.53 3.04
C ALA A 689 -5.08 -22.59 4.14
N MET A 690 -5.27 -22.19 5.39
CA MET A 690 -5.53 -23.11 6.52
C MET A 690 -6.86 -23.86 6.37
N LEU A 691 -7.87 -23.21 5.80
CA LEU A 691 -9.20 -23.80 5.63
C LEU A 691 -9.33 -24.65 4.35
N GLY A 692 -8.42 -24.48 3.40
CA GLY A 692 -8.60 -25.01 2.04
C GLY A 692 -9.92 -24.51 1.43
N LEU A 693 -10.30 -23.26 1.71
CA LEU A 693 -11.60 -22.71 1.33
C LEU A 693 -11.60 -22.37 -0.16
N GLU A 694 -12.46 -23.06 -0.93
CA GLU A 694 -12.63 -22.83 -2.37
C GLU A 694 -14.12 -22.83 -2.78
N THR A 695 -14.42 -22.15 -3.88
CA THR A 695 -15.71 -22.28 -4.58
C THR A 695 -15.50 -22.96 -5.91
N ARG A 696 -16.10 -24.13 -6.09
CA ARG A 696 -15.94 -24.95 -7.28
C ARG A 696 -17.25 -25.58 -7.69
N ASP A 697 -17.58 -25.49 -8.97
CA ASP A 697 -18.79 -26.07 -9.57
C ASP A 697 -20.11 -25.68 -8.85
N GLY A 698 -20.17 -24.43 -8.35
CA GLY A 698 -21.34 -23.91 -7.64
C GLY A 698 -21.48 -24.40 -6.19
N GLU A 699 -20.41 -24.96 -5.62
CA GLU A 699 -20.35 -25.41 -4.22
C GLU A 699 -19.23 -24.68 -3.46
N LEU A 700 -19.49 -24.37 -2.19
CA LEU A 700 -18.47 -23.92 -1.24
C LEU A 700 -17.86 -25.14 -0.55
N ARG A 701 -16.55 -25.35 -0.70
CA ARG A 701 -15.84 -26.52 -0.19
C ARG A 701 -14.78 -26.12 0.83
N LEU A 702 -14.54 -27.03 1.77
CA LEU A 702 -13.48 -26.96 2.76
C LEU A 702 -12.60 -28.20 2.65
N ASP A 703 -11.30 -27.99 2.77
CA ASP A 703 -10.32 -29.04 2.93
C ASP A 703 -9.26 -28.57 3.95
N PRO A 704 -9.64 -28.54 5.24
CA PRO A 704 -8.87 -27.83 6.24
C PRO A 704 -7.59 -28.56 6.61
N HIS A 705 -6.59 -27.77 6.99
CA HIS A 705 -5.35 -28.19 7.63
C HIS A 705 -4.96 -27.10 8.62
N VAL A 706 -5.77 -26.93 9.66
CA VAL A 706 -5.61 -25.85 10.65
C VAL A 706 -4.55 -26.25 11.69
N PRO A 707 -3.51 -25.43 11.94
CA PRO A 707 -2.50 -25.71 12.96
C PRO A 707 -3.07 -25.80 14.38
N GLU A 708 -2.45 -26.60 15.25
CA GLU A 708 -2.84 -26.71 16.65
C GLU A 708 -2.77 -25.35 17.39
N GLU A 709 -1.78 -24.52 17.04
CA GLU A 709 -1.59 -23.18 17.60
C GLU A 709 -2.73 -22.21 17.27
N ILE A 710 -3.49 -22.49 16.20
CA ILE A 710 -4.67 -21.72 15.81
C ILE A 710 -5.93 -22.23 16.51
N GLY A 711 -6.01 -23.55 16.71
CA GLY A 711 -7.16 -24.23 17.28
C GLY A 711 -8.37 -24.18 16.35
N ARG A 712 -9.57 -24.18 16.92
CA ARG A 712 -10.82 -24.11 16.13
C ARG A 712 -11.03 -22.72 15.51
N ILE A 713 -11.41 -22.69 14.23
CA ILE A 713 -11.91 -21.51 13.52
C ILE A 713 -13.41 -21.68 13.27
N ARG A 714 -14.20 -20.61 13.45
CA ARG A 714 -15.61 -20.55 13.09
C ARG A 714 -15.91 -19.22 12.39
N ILE A 715 -16.56 -19.29 11.25
CA ILE A 715 -16.96 -18.13 10.46
C ILE A 715 -18.47 -18.21 10.22
N ARG A 716 -19.21 -17.18 10.65
CA ARG A 716 -20.65 -17.03 10.38
C ARG A 716 -20.89 -15.83 9.47
N ARG A 717 -22.08 -15.76 8.87
CA ARG A 717 -22.43 -14.67 7.94
C ARG A 717 -21.49 -14.60 6.74
N LEU A 718 -20.95 -15.74 6.30
CA LEU A 718 -20.15 -15.81 5.08
C LEU A 718 -21.07 -15.76 3.87
N HIS A 719 -20.94 -14.74 3.03
CA HIS A 719 -21.79 -14.56 1.85
C HIS A 719 -21.09 -15.09 0.59
N ALA A 720 -21.56 -16.23 0.09
CA ALA A 720 -21.06 -16.87 -1.14
C ALA A 720 -22.22 -17.47 -1.92
N LEU A 721 -22.11 -17.49 -3.26
CA LEU A 721 -23.09 -18.12 -4.15
C LEU A 721 -24.54 -17.64 -3.88
N GLY A 722 -24.69 -16.33 -3.63
CA GLY A 722 -25.99 -15.70 -3.33
C GLY A 722 -26.64 -16.14 -2.02
N SER A 723 -25.92 -16.82 -1.13
CA SER A 723 -26.43 -17.37 0.14
C SER A 723 -25.52 -17.01 1.30
N GLU A 724 -26.04 -17.15 2.51
CA GLU A 724 -25.26 -17.06 3.74
C GLU A 724 -24.87 -18.45 4.23
N TRP A 725 -23.63 -18.58 4.69
CA TRP A 725 -23.00 -19.82 5.12
C TRP A 725 -22.35 -19.65 6.49
N GLU A 726 -22.29 -20.77 7.20
CA GLU A 726 -21.51 -20.95 8.41
C GLU A 726 -20.50 -22.07 8.17
N ILE A 727 -19.25 -21.80 8.55
CA ILE A 727 -18.17 -22.78 8.49
C ILE A 727 -17.48 -22.93 9.85
N ALA A 728 -17.07 -24.15 10.17
CA ALA A 728 -16.24 -24.44 11.34
C ALA A 728 -15.17 -25.47 10.96
N ALA A 729 -13.93 -25.25 11.38
CA ALA A 729 -12.83 -26.15 11.09
C ALA A 729 -11.84 -26.24 12.26
N ALA A 730 -11.25 -27.42 12.46
CA ALA A 730 -10.17 -27.67 13.42
C ALA A 730 -9.33 -28.86 12.93
N GLY A 731 -8.00 -28.72 12.92
CA GLY A 731 -7.13 -29.73 12.32
C GLY A 731 -7.53 -30.00 10.87
N SER A 732 -7.79 -31.27 10.55
CA SER A 732 -8.26 -31.72 9.23
C SER A 732 -9.77 -31.91 9.13
N GLU A 733 -10.54 -31.53 10.15
CA GLU A 733 -12.00 -31.65 10.16
C GLU A 733 -12.64 -30.30 9.87
N GLY A 734 -13.68 -30.30 9.02
CA GLY A 734 -14.39 -29.10 8.63
C GLY A 734 -15.87 -29.37 8.35
N GLU A 735 -16.71 -28.41 8.69
CA GLU A 735 -18.14 -28.44 8.40
C GLU A 735 -18.54 -27.16 7.66
N VAL A 736 -19.31 -27.31 6.58
CA VAL A 736 -19.96 -26.21 5.85
C VAL A 736 -21.47 -26.39 5.96
N ARG A 737 -22.16 -25.34 6.43
CA ARG A 737 -23.62 -25.34 6.55
C ARG A 737 -24.18 -24.07 5.93
N ARG A 738 -25.25 -24.21 5.16
CA ARG A 738 -26.02 -23.05 4.70
C ARG A 738 -26.83 -22.52 5.88
N ALA A 739 -26.79 -21.21 6.13
CA ALA A 739 -27.60 -20.62 7.18
C ALA A 739 -29.10 -20.80 6.85
N GLU A 740 -29.87 -21.32 7.80
CA GLU A 740 -31.33 -21.38 7.66
C GLU A 740 -31.87 -19.94 7.74
N ARG A 741 -32.64 -19.51 6.73
CA ARG A 741 -33.38 -18.25 6.86
C ARG A 741 -34.38 -18.44 8.00
N GLU A 742 -34.24 -17.69 9.09
CA GLU A 742 -35.37 -17.52 10.02
C GLU A 742 -36.57 -17.05 9.20
N PRO A 743 -37.72 -17.74 9.25
CA PRO A 743 -38.92 -17.29 8.56
C PRO A 743 -39.31 -15.92 9.13
N ALA A 744 -39.45 -14.95 8.22
CA ALA A 744 -39.79 -13.55 8.51
C ALA A 744 -41.15 -13.38 9.19
#